data_AF-A0A944RXE0-F1
#
_entry.id   AF-A0A944RXE0-F1
#
_cell.length_a   1.000
_cell.length_b   1.000
_cell.length_c   1.000
_cell.angle_alpha   90.00
_cell.angle_beta   90.00
_cell.angle_gamma   90.00
#
_symmetry.space_group_name_H-M   'P 1'
#
loop_
_entity.id
_entity.type
_entity.pdbx_description
1 polymer ?
#
loop_
_entity_poly.entity_id
_entity_poly.type
_entity_poly.pdbx_seq_one_letter_code
_entity_poly.pdbx_strand_id
1 'polypeptide(L)'
;MRHMRVVLILMLLVAPVCASTVAGTIRLDLDDIPAADLEVRLLDRRGTLLDSTRTDDEGRFGLRTTPMILPEGGQTQISADVSRLLLPYPNPFNPTIHLPWSLSRLEPMQLVIYNALGQPIRHLLDGLQSTGDGQTTWDGRDDAGRAMASGLYLAQLRTPRVTHTRSILLIDGAVPTASSVTIQEPLDLVLQVDGLAITPTQWQVDTPGDQGTLQVGLRRHQQRLPQDHGAYDMVGVPAGSFSMGSDEYDDEQPVHAVRLSAFLLGITEVTVAAYARCVAMGVCDTPAGGEGCNDDLSAVDRQQHPANCVTWYDAATYCAWAGMRLPTEAQWEKAARGPSGSTYPWGNDLPGGAGNCDRAVMMRAGLGLGCGHDGTGPVGERPGGRNVYGIDDLAGNVWEWTADAYDAEAYDREAATDPHVVGAPTDRRSVRGNSWYYVDPNPDLRAANRYAFPAMRWLPFVGFRCAVSDQVLDLPAAPPGPLAVAHAVDEWLPRNQVIMELEADRQPAGDVPGEQDVVRIPTGSLIMGSADGDSDERPLRRVWIDAFVMDRYEVTVAQYGRCVAAGVCREPHHTADAYRLAFEVHYLNWGKEGRSAHPINGVSWYDAETYCRWAEKRLPTEAEWEWAARGSDGRLYPWGNDQATCQKAIMDDGGDGCGHEMAWPVGSRSAGGSPFGVQDMAGNLWEWTADYYARDFYSRGGQSNPYNDEVGEDLRVLRGGSMADQNARILRSTNRLGYLPDQRYDYTVGFRCAADDVAP
;
A
#
# COMPACT_ATOMS: atom_id res chain seq x y z
N MET A 1 8.85 -9.54 18.25
CA MET A 1 9.08 -10.64 17.30
C MET A 1 10.38 -11.34 17.66
N ARG A 2 10.58 -12.62 17.31
CA ARG A 2 11.77 -13.39 17.72
C ARG A 2 12.91 -13.19 16.72
N HIS A 3 14.12 -12.89 17.18
CA HIS A 3 15.34 -13.05 16.38
C HIS A 3 15.45 -14.50 15.92
N MET A 4 15.59 -14.72 14.62
CA MET A 4 15.69 -16.07 14.08
C MET A 4 17.13 -16.38 13.71
N ARG A 5 17.70 -17.37 14.39
CA ARG A 5 19.03 -17.92 14.09
C ARG A 5 18.88 -19.11 13.18
N VAL A 6 19.49 -19.05 12.01
CA VAL A 6 19.50 -20.15 11.06
C VAL A 6 20.91 -20.69 11.01
N VAL A 7 21.08 -21.96 11.40
CA VAL A 7 22.38 -22.63 11.28
C VAL A 7 22.50 -23.12 9.83
N LEU A 8 23.02 -22.28 8.95
CA LEU A 8 23.40 -22.66 7.59
C LEU A 8 24.82 -23.22 7.64
N ILE A 9 24.98 -24.54 7.47
CA ILE A 9 26.30 -25.13 7.24
C ILE A 9 26.73 -24.73 5.83
N LEU A 10 27.39 -23.58 5.69
CA LEU A 10 28.02 -23.18 4.43
C LEU A 10 29.23 -24.08 4.18
N MET A 11 29.08 -25.05 3.27
CA MET A 11 30.23 -25.70 2.65
C MET A 11 30.88 -24.70 1.69
N LEU A 12 31.82 -23.91 2.20
CA LEU A 12 32.70 -23.09 1.37
C LEU A 12 33.58 -24.04 0.54
N LEU A 13 33.22 -24.25 -0.72
CA LEU A 13 34.09 -24.85 -1.72
C LEU A 13 35.25 -23.88 -1.98
N VAL A 14 36.35 -24.05 -1.26
CA VAL A 14 37.61 -23.39 -1.58
C VAL A 14 38.13 -24.04 -2.87
N ALA A 15 37.87 -23.41 -4.01
CA ALA A 15 38.53 -23.80 -5.25
C ALA A 15 40.05 -23.56 -5.09
N PRO A 16 40.92 -24.51 -5.50
CA PRO A 16 42.36 -24.33 -5.42
C PRO A 16 42.80 -23.48 -6.63
N VAL A 17 42.56 -22.18 -6.57
CA VAL A 17 43.24 -21.22 -7.45
C VAL A 17 43.67 -20.04 -6.58
N CYS A 18 44.94 -19.68 -6.71
CA CYS A 18 45.59 -18.59 -6.01
C CYS A 18 44.73 -17.31 -5.98
N ALA A 19 44.75 -16.66 -4.81
CA ALA A 19 44.30 -15.29 -4.52
C ALA A 19 42.80 -15.06 -4.25
N SER A 20 42.53 -14.64 -3.00
CA SER A 20 41.51 -13.68 -2.55
C SER A 20 40.02 -13.98 -2.76
N THR A 21 39.27 -13.83 -1.65
CA THR A 21 37.80 -13.69 -1.54
C THR A 21 36.97 -14.96 -1.74
N VAL A 22 36.10 -15.28 -0.77
CA VAL A 22 34.88 -16.06 -1.03
C VAL A 22 34.00 -15.21 -1.95
N ALA A 23 34.10 -15.43 -3.26
CA ALA A 23 33.24 -14.78 -4.24
C ALA A 23 32.04 -15.70 -4.50
N GLY A 24 31.06 -15.66 -3.59
CA GLY A 24 29.77 -16.30 -3.77
C GLY A 24 28.69 -15.33 -3.32
N THR A 25 27.75 -15.02 -4.20
CA THR A 25 26.59 -14.18 -3.88
C THR A 25 25.50 -15.09 -3.33
N ILE A 26 24.94 -14.80 -2.16
CA ILE A 26 23.78 -15.53 -1.63
C ILE A 26 22.56 -14.67 -1.93
N ARG A 27 21.50 -15.26 -2.49
CA ARG A 27 20.20 -14.62 -2.68
C ARG A 27 19.19 -15.18 -1.68
N LEU A 28 18.55 -14.30 -0.92
CA LEU A 28 17.41 -14.63 -0.07
C LEU A 28 16.13 -14.30 -0.82
N ASP A 29 15.26 -15.31 -0.96
CA ASP A 29 13.90 -15.12 -1.45
C ASP A 29 12.90 -15.41 -0.33
N LEU A 30 11.85 -14.60 -0.24
CA LEU A 30 10.69 -14.80 0.63
C LEU A 30 9.47 -15.09 -0.25
N ASP A 31 8.96 -16.32 -0.22
CA ASP A 31 7.96 -16.83 -1.18
C ASP A 31 8.31 -16.50 -2.63
N ASP A 32 9.52 -16.90 -3.05
CA ASP A 32 10.04 -16.72 -4.41
C ASP A 32 10.27 -15.24 -4.83
N ILE A 33 10.13 -14.29 -3.91
CA ILE A 33 10.37 -12.85 -4.13
C ILE A 33 11.69 -12.43 -3.48
N PRO A 34 12.56 -11.68 -4.17
CA PRO A 34 13.76 -11.07 -3.59
C PRO A 34 13.51 -10.38 -2.24
N ALA A 35 14.22 -10.79 -1.19
CA ALA A 35 14.11 -10.19 0.13
C ALA A 35 15.16 -9.07 0.29
N ALA A 36 14.83 -7.87 -0.17
CA ALA A 36 15.74 -6.72 -0.19
C ALA A 36 15.92 -6.04 1.18
N ASP A 37 17.10 -5.45 1.39
CA ASP A 37 17.48 -4.64 2.55
C ASP A 37 17.21 -5.30 3.94
N LEU A 38 17.31 -6.63 3.98
CA LEU A 38 17.36 -7.43 5.19
C LEU A 38 18.75 -7.37 5.79
N GLU A 39 18.83 -7.24 7.12
CA GLU A 39 20.12 -7.31 7.81
C GLU A 39 20.51 -8.78 7.99
N VAL A 40 21.67 -9.13 7.43
CA VAL A 40 22.22 -10.49 7.51
C VAL A 40 23.50 -10.46 8.32
N ARG A 41 23.52 -11.23 9.40
CA ARG A 41 24.63 -11.36 10.34
C ARG A 41 25.21 -12.76 10.27
N LEU A 42 26.52 -12.86 10.09
CA LEU A 42 27.28 -14.09 10.20
C LEU A 42 27.82 -14.20 11.62
N LEU A 43 27.44 -15.25 12.34
CA LEU A 43 27.90 -15.50 13.70
C LEU A 43 28.73 -16.79 13.77
N ASP A 44 29.64 -16.89 14.73
CA ASP A 44 30.26 -18.17 15.10
C ASP A 44 29.27 -19.05 15.91
N ARG A 45 29.65 -20.31 16.17
CA ARG A 45 28.85 -21.23 17.02
C ARG A 45 28.55 -20.71 18.44
N ARG A 46 29.26 -19.69 18.93
CA ARG A 46 29.06 -19.08 20.25
C ARG A 46 28.16 -17.84 20.20
N GLY A 47 27.72 -17.44 19.01
CA GLY A 47 26.89 -16.26 18.77
C GLY A 47 27.69 -14.96 18.67
N THR A 48 29.01 -15.03 18.50
CA THR A 48 29.86 -13.86 18.26
C THR A 48 29.68 -13.39 16.82
N LEU A 49 29.42 -12.10 16.62
CA LEU A 49 29.32 -11.50 15.28
C LEU A 49 30.67 -11.54 14.56
N LEU A 50 30.70 -12.17 13.39
CA LEU A 50 31.88 -12.29 12.52
C LEU A 50 31.84 -11.30 11.36
N ASP A 51 30.67 -11.13 10.75
CA ASP A 51 30.43 -10.18 9.65
C ASP A 51 28.94 -9.80 9.61
N SER A 52 28.60 -8.65 9.04
CA SER A 52 27.20 -8.25 8.82
C SER A 52 27.08 -7.46 7.53
N THR A 53 26.04 -7.73 6.76
CA THR A 53 25.74 -7.03 5.51
C THR A 53 24.23 -6.89 5.35
N ARG A 54 23.81 -6.25 4.26
CA ARG A 54 22.41 -6.13 3.86
C ARG A 54 22.20 -6.77 2.50
N THR A 55 21.01 -7.31 2.26
CA THR A 55 20.62 -7.72 0.92
C THR A 55 20.38 -6.50 0.03
N ASP A 56 20.76 -6.59 -1.23
CA ASP A 56 20.41 -5.62 -2.27
C ASP A 56 18.97 -5.82 -2.77
N ASP A 57 18.55 -5.03 -3.76
CA ASP A 57 17.19 -5.03 -4.32
C ASP A 57 16.80 -6.38 -4.95
N GLU A 58 17.78 -7.21 -5.34
CA GLU A 58 17.55 -8.58 -5.81
C GLU A 58 17.69 -9.63 -4.71
N GLY A 59 17.67 -9.21 -3.44
CA GLY A 59 17.77 -10.08 -2.28
C GLY A 59 19.18 -10.67 -2.11
N ARG A 60 20.18 -10.14 -2.82
CA ARG A 60 21.52 -10.70 -2.87
C ARG A 60 22.44 -10.04 -1.86
N PHE A 61 23.34 -10.82 -1.29
CA PHE A 61 24.39 -10.32 -0.42
C PHE A 61 25.67 -11.14 -0.60
N GLY A 62 26.80 -10.48 -0.43
CA GLY A 62 28.11 -11.12 -0.32
C GLY A 62 28.63 -11.00 1.11
N LEU A 63 29.15 -12.09 1.67
CA LEU A 63 29.85 -12.06 2.95
C LEU A 63 31.36 -11.94 2.68
N ARG A 64 32.02 -10.95 3.30
CA ARG A 64 33.46 -10.75 3.15
C ARG A 64 34.14 -11.41 4.35
N THR A 65 34.60 -12.64 4.19
CA THR A 65 35.51 -13.22 5.18
C THR A 65 36.86 -12.48 5.11
N THR A 66 37.03 -11.45 5.92
CA THR A 66 38.35 -10.87 6.16
C THR A 66 39.18 -11.94 6.88
N PRO A 67 40.43 -12.24 6.47
CA PRO A 67 41.26 -13.20 7.19
C PRO A 67 41.43 -12.71 8.62
N MET A 68 40.96 -13.50 9.59
CA MET A 68 41.18 -13.25 11.02
C MET A 68 42.70 -13.26 11.28
N ILE A 69 43.27 -12.06 11.46
CA ILE A 69 44.57 -11.89 12.10
C ILE A 69 44.30 -11.87 13.60
N LEU A 70 44.67 -12.95 14.29
CA LEU A 70 44.71 -12.94 15.76
C LEU A 70 45.94 -12.13 16.22
N PRO A 71 45.85 -11.33 17.30
CA PRO A 71 46.91 -10.39 17.70
C PRO A 71 48.19 -11.09 18.16
N GLU A 72 49.32 -10.44 17.91
CA GLU A 72 50.67 -10.86 18.29
C GLU A 72 50.86 -11.05 19.81
N GLY A 73 51.72 -11.99 20.18
CA GLY A 73 52.62 -11.78 21.32
C GLY A 73 52.27 -12.47 22.64
N GLY A 74 52.41 -13.79 22.68
CA GLY A 74 52.58 -14.56 23.92
C GLY A 74 53.41 -15.80 23.64
N GLN A 75 54.73 -15.66 23.63
CA GLN A 75 55.67 -16.73 23.31
C GLN A 75 55.44 -17.98 24.17
N THR A 76 55.25 -19.14 23.53
CA THR A 76 55.82 -20.39 24.04
C THR A 76 56.19 -21.27 22.85
N GLN A 77 57.50 -21.38 22.60
CA GLN A 77 58.09 -22.26 21.58
C GLN A 77 57.65 -23.71 21.79
N ILE A 78 57.08 -24.34 20.75
CA ILE A 78 57.19 -25.79 20.56
C ILE A 78 57.61 -26.03 19.10
N SER A 79 58.84 -26.52 18.98
CA SER A 79 59.57 -26.91 17.77
C SER A 79 58.73 -27.64 16.72
N ALA A 80 58.84 -27.19 15.46
CA ALA A 80 58.18 -27.73 14.27
C ALA A 80 59.02 -28.77 13.50
N ASP A 81 59.91 -29.52 14.16
CA ASP A 81 60.91 -30.37 13.45
C ASP A 81 60.76 -31.89 13.64
N VAL A 82 59.72 -32.38 14.34
CA VAL A 82 59.62 -33.80 14.70
C VAL A 82 58.43 -34.50 14.04
N SER A 83 58.74 -35.51 13.21
CA SER A 83 57.79 -36.48 12.66
C SER A 83 57.01 -37.17 13.80
N ARG A 84 55.67 -37.08 13.81
CA ARG A 84 54.85 -37.56 14.94
C ARG A 84 53.47 -38.04 14.51
N LEU A 85 52.94 -39.01 15.25
CA LEU A 85 51.53 -39.38 15.21
C LEU A 85 50.73 -38.38 16.06
N LEU A 86 49.76 -37.71 15.45
CA LEU A 86 48.92 -36.71 16.10
C LEU A 86 47.83 -37.40 16.94
N LEU A 87 47.09 -36.63 17.76
CA LEU A 87 46.02 -37.18 18.58
C LEU A 87 44.94 -37.75 17.65
N PRO A 88 44.69 -39.07 17.67
CA PRO A 88 43.60 -39.64 16.88
C PRO A 88 42.28 -39.20 17.50
N TYR A 89 41.32 -38.79 16.66
CA TYR A 89 40.01 -38.38 17.12
C TYR A 89 39.20 -39.64 17.47
N PRO A 90 38.83 -39.89 18.73
CA PRO A 90 37.95 -41.00 19.04
C PRO A 90 36.55 -40.61 18.59
N ASN A 91 36.06 -41.24 17.52
CA ASN A 91 34.64 -41.17 17.17
C ASN A 91 33.93 -42.38 17.81
N PRO A 92 33.19 -42.22 18.91
CA PRO A 92 32.52 -43.33 19.59
C PRO A 92 31.32 -43.91 18.82
N PHE A 93 31.00 -43.39 17.64
CA PHE A 93 29.83 -43.79 16.85
C PHE A 93 30.15 -44.18 15.40
N ASN A 94 31.44 -44.36 15.05
CA ASN A 94 31.87 -44.79 13.72
C ASN A 94 32.90 -45.93 13.83
N PRO A 95 32.74 -47.06 13.11
CA PRO A 95 33.67 -48.19 13.16
C PRO A 95 35.09 -47.89 12.62
N THR A 96 35.34 -46.69 12.11
CA THR A 96 36.62 -46.29 11.49
C THR A 96 37.35 -45.23 12.31
N ILE A 97 38.56 -45.56 12.76
CA ILE A 97 39.46 -44.69 13.54
C ILE A 97 40.41 -43.98 12.59
N HIS A 98 40.40 -42.63 12.63
CA HIS A 98 41.29 -41.80 11.84
C HIS A 98 42.62 -41.58 12.57
N LEU A 99 43.73 -41.82 11.87
CA LEU A 99 45.09 -41.75 12.39
C LEU A 99 45.88 -40.69 11.63
N PRO A 100 45.78 -39.41 12.04
CA PRO A 100 46.55 -38.34 11.45
C PRO A 100 48.01 -38.37 11.91
N TRP A 101 48.92 -38.09 11.00
CA TRP A 101 50.35 -38.00 11.22
C TRP A 101 50.93 -36.77 10.54
N SER A 102 52.07 -36.31 11.03
CA SER A 102 52.83 -35.20 10.45
C SER A 102 54.27 -35.62 10.31
N LEU A 103 54.84 -35.48 9.12
CA LEU A 103 56.25 -35.75 8.84
C LEU A 103 56.98 -34.44 8.56
N SER A 104 58.08 -34.19 9.27
CA SER A 104 58.90 -33.00 9.05
C SER A 104 59.80 -33.11 7.81
N ARG A 105 59.87 -34.29 7.18
CA ARG A 105 60.66 -34.55 5.97
C ARG A 105 60.18 -35.80 5.20
N LEU A 106 60.59 -35.92 3.95
CA LEU A 106 60.44 -37.14 3.13
C LEU A 106 61.29 -38.28 3.73
N GLU A 107 60.66 -39.29 4.32
CA GLU A 107 61.35 -40.45 4.90
C GLU A 107 60.47 -41.72 4.88
N PRO A 108 61.06 -42.94 4.97
CA PRO A 108 60.29 -44.16 5.06
C PRO A 108 59.58 -44.22 6.42
N MET A 109 58.29 -44.54 6.39
CA MET A 109 57.42 -44.60 7.56
C MET A 109 56.67 -45.93 7.60
N GLN A 110 56.58 -46.50 8.80
CA GLN A 110 55.67 -47.59 9.13
C GLN A 110 54.63 -47.12 10.14
N LEU A 111 53.36 -47.43 9.89
CA LEU A 111 52.27 -47.20 10.84
C LEU A 111 51.54 -48.52 11.10
N VAL A 112 51.67 -49.02 12.34
CA VAL A 112 51.20 -50.35 12.75
C VAL A 112 50.33 -50.24 13.99
N ILE A 113 49.25 -51.02 14.03
CA ILE A 113 48.37 -51.17 15.19
C ILE A 113 48.78 -52.39 15.99
N TYR A 114 48.82 -52.26 17.30
CA TYR A 114 49.14 -53.31 18.26
C TYR A 114 47.98 -53.53 19.23
N ASN A 115 47.79 -54.77 19.68
CA ASN A 115 46.89 -55.06 20.79
C ASN A 115 47.48 -54.62 22.14
N ALA A 116 46.68 -54.69 23.21
CA ALA A 116 47.12 -54.31 24.57
C ALA A 116 48.30 -55.14 25.11
N LEU A 117 48.61 -56.30 24.51
CA LEU A 117 49.77 -57.14 24.84
C LEU A 117 51.03 -56.77 24.00
N GLY A 118 50.96 -55.75 23.14
CA GLY A 118 52.08 -55.28 22.33
C GLY A 118 52.34 -56.13 21.08
N GLN A 119 51.40 -56.95 20.63
CA GLN A 119 51.51 -57.74 19.39
C GLN A 119 50.92 -56.97 18.22
N PRO A 120 51.60 -56.89 17.05
CA PRO A 120 51.08 -56.19 15.87
C PRO A 120 49.87 -56.95 15.32
N ILE A 121 48.81 -56.21 15.00
CA ILE A 121 47.55 -56.77 14.49
C ILE A 121 47.17 -56.21 13.11
N ARG A 122 47.61 -54.99 12.76
CA ARG A 122 47.33 -54.39 11.46
C ARG A 122 48.46 -53.49 11.00
N HIS A 123 48.96 -53.69 9.79
CA HIS A 123 49.88 -52.79 9.11
C HIS A 123 49.09 -51.86 8.18
N LEU A 124 49.14 -50.55 8.42
CA LEU A 124 48.34 -49.57 7.68
C LEU A 124 49.13 -48.85 6.59
N LEU A 125 50.40 -48.55 6.88
CA LEU A 125 51.32 -47.89 5.94
C LEU A 125 52.72 -48.48 6.13
N ASP A 126 53.41 -48.73 5.02
CA ASP A 126 54.82 -49.12 4.98
C ASP A 126 55.44 -48.58 3.68
N GLY A 127 56.29 -47.56 3.78
CA GLY A 127 56.96 -46.98 2.61
C GLY A 127 57.36 -45.52 2.76
N LEU A 128 57.92 -44.95 1.69
CA LEU A 128 58.37 -43.55 1.64
C LEU A 128 57.17 -42.59 1.60
N GLN A 129 57.12 -41.60 2.50
CA GLN A 129 56.02 -40.63 2.59
C GLN A 129 56.54 -39.18 2.49
N SER A 130 55.84 -38.33 1.73
CA SER A 130 56.21 -36.92 1.53
C SER A 130 56.10 -36.08 2.80
N THR A 131 56.89 -35.01 2.89
CA THR A 131 56.83 -34.03 3.98
C THR A 131 55.44 -33.39 4.08
N GLY A 132 54.95 -33.18 5.31
CA GLY A 132 53.66 -32.57 5.58
C GLY A 132 52.74 -33.48 6.39
N ASP A 133 51.48 -33.08 6.47
CA ASP A 133 50.45 -33.82 7.20
C ASP A 133 49.78 -34.85 6.30
N GLY A 134 49.49 -36.02 6.87
CA GLY A 134 48.78 -37.09 6.20
C GLY A 134 47.87 -37.83 7.16
N GLN A 135 46.97 -38.65 6.63
CA GLN A 135 46.02 -39.40 7.43
C GLN A 135 45.79 -40.77 6.81
N THR A 136 45.69 -41.79 7.66
CA THR A 136 45.14 -43.10 7.28
C THR A 136 44.00 -43.48 8.23
N THR A 137 43.31 -44.57 7.92
CA THR A 137 42.18 -45.06 8.71
C THR A 137 42.39 -46.51 9.12
N TRP A 138 41.83 -46.87 10.27
CA TRP A 138 41.72 -48.26 10.71
C TRP A 138 40.26 -48.59 11.00
N ASP A 139 39.73 -49.60 10.33
CA ASP A 139 38.33 -50.06 10.39
C ASP A 139 38.07 -51.11 11.50
N GLY A 140 39.02 -51.23 12.44
CA GLY A 140 38.95 -52.21 13.51
C GLY A 140 39.22 -53.65 13.07
N ARG A 141 39.83 -53.91 11.91
CA ARG A 141 40.17 -55.27 11.45
C ARG A 141 41.68 -55.57 11.49
N ASP A 142 42.06 -56.84 11.64
CA ASP A 142 43.47 -57.27 11.51
C ASP A 142 43.91 -57.39 10.04
N ASP A 143 45.20 -57.72 9.78
CA ASP A 143 45.71 -57.92 8.41
C ASP A 143 45.02 -59.06 7.66
N ALA A 144 44.43 -60.03 8.38
CA ALA A 144 43.63 -61.11 7.79
C ALA A 144 42.15 -60.70 7.56
N GLY A 145 41.80 -59.44 7.83
CA GLY A 145 40.46 -58.89 7.64
C GLY A 145 39.45 -59.30 8.72
N ARG A 146 39.87 -59.90 9.83
CA ARG A 146 39.00 -60.29 10.94
C ARG A 146 38.72 -59.08 11.83
N ALA A 147 37.47 -58.94 12.30
CA ALA A 147 37.10 -57.86 13.20
C ALA A 147 37.74 -58.04 14.58
N MET A 148 38.31 -56.96 15.11
CA MET A 148 38.90 -56.91 16.44
C MET A 148 37.85 -56.57 17.49
N ALA A 149 38.04 -57.09 18.70
CA ALA A 149 37.12 -56.84 19.81
C ALA A 149 37.19 -55.37 20.26
N SER A 150 36.09 -54.85 20.80
CA SER A 150 36.08 -53.54 21.45
C SER A 150 37.11 -53.51 22.59
N GLY A 151 37.99 -52.51 22.61
CA GLY A 151 39.11 -52.47 23.54
C GLY A 151 40.16 -51.42 23.23
N LEU A 152 41.17 -51.32 24.09
CA LEU A 152 42.29 -50.39 23.92
C LEU A 152 43.37 -51.02 23.04
N TYR A 153 43.81 -50.25 22.05
CA TYR A 153 44.86 -50.60 21.09
C TYR A 153 45.93 -49.50 21.06
N LEU A 154 47.08 -49.80 20.46
CA LEU A 154 48.19 -48.86 20.31
C LEU A 154 48.51 -48.65 18.83
N ALA A 155 48.46 -47.42 18.35
CA ALA A 155 48.95 -47.03 17.03
C ALA A 155 50.38 -46.52 17.16
N GLN A 156 51.32 -47.11 16.42
CA GLN A 156 52.73 -46.73 16.45
C GLN A 156 53.21 -46.31 15.06
N LEU A 157 53.66 -45.07 14.96
CA LEU A 157 54.39 -44.53 13.82
C LEU A 157 55.88 -44.72 14.05
N ARG A 158 56.58 -45.33 13.09
CA ARG A 158 58.01 -45.56 13.12
C ARG A 158 58.66 -45.02 11.85
N THR A 159 59.64 -44.14 12.03
CA THR A 159 60.61 -43.74 11.00
C THR A 159 62.01 -44.17 11.43
N PRO A 160 63.05 -44.03 10.60
CA PRO A 160 64.43 -44.33 11.01
C PRO A 160 64.92 -43.55 12.23
N ARG A 161 64.25 -42.45 12.60
CA ARG A 161 64.70 -41.52 13.66
C ARG A 161 63.74 -41.42 14.83
N VAL A 162 62.45 -41.68 14.62
CA VAL A 162 61.41 -41.48 15.63
C VAL A 162 60.48 -42.67 15.66
N THR A 163 60.18 -43.14 16.88
CA THR A 163 59.03 -44.02 17.12
C THR A 163 58.06 -43.28 18.03
N HIS A 164 56.84 -43.05 17.55
CA HIS A 164 55.80 -42.35 18.30
C HIS A 164 54.57 -43.23 18.44
N THR A 165 54.13 -43.49 19.67
CA THR A 165 53.01 -44.40 19.97
C THR A 165 51.86 -43.66 20.64
N ARG A 166 50.62 -43.96 20.25
CA ARG A 166 49.39 -43.42 20.84
C ARG A 166 48.40 -44.53 21.15
N SER A 167 47.68 -44.40 22.26
CA SER A 167 46.57 -45.28 22.59
C SER A 167 45.31 -44.87 21.84
N ILE A 168 44.57 -45.85 21.32
CA ILE A 168 43.29 -45.68 20.64
C ILE A 168 42.27 -46.66 21.21
N LEU A 169 41.00 -46.26 21.27
CA LEU A 169 39.90 -47.07 21.78
C LEU A 169 39.00 -47.48 20.63
N LEU A 170 38.82 -48.79 20.43
CA LEU A 170 37.87 -49.35 19.46
C LEU A 170 36.57 -49.73 20.18
N ILE A 171 35.43 -49.29 19.65
CA ILE A 171 34.09 -49.63 20.16
C ILE A 171 33.25 -50.12 18.96
N ASP A 172 32.95 -51.43 18.94
CA ASP A 172 32.16 -52.20 17.94
C ASP A 172 32.71 -52.29 16.50
N GLY A 173 33.12 -53.49 16.06
CA GLY A 173 33.77 -53.74 14.76
C GLY A 173 32.86 -54.22 13.59
N ALA A 174 32.70 -53.35 12.57
CA ALA A 174 32.27 -53.48 11.14
C ALA A 174 30.83 -54.00 10.80
N VAL A 175 30.10 -53.55 9.73
CA VAL A 175 30.33 -53.47 8.23
C VAL A 175 29.22 -52.58 7.53
N PRO A 176 29.10 -52.33 6.19
CA PRO A 176 29.98 -51.89 5.07
C PRO A 176 29.56 -50.60 4.27
N THR A 177 30.56 -49.97 3.64
CA THR A 177 30.71 -49.24 2.35
C THR A 177 29.55 -48.48 1.65
N ALA A 178 29.78 -47.18 1.40
CA ALA A 178 29.66 -46.54 0.08
C ALA A 178 30.70 -45.42 -0.05
N SER A 179 31.26 -45.27 -1.25
CA SER A 179 32.38 -44.40 -1.62
C SER A 179 32.14 -42.92 -1.31
N SER A 180 33.12 -42.22 -0.71
CA SER A 180 33.05 -40.77 -0.52
C SER A 180 34.31 -40.05 -1.00
N VAL A 181 34.07 -39.09 -1.88
CA VAL A 181 34.93 -37.95 -2.23
C VAL A 181 35.33 -37.19 -0.96
N THR A 182 36.57 -36.73 -0.87
CA THR A 182 37.09 -35.91 0.23
C THR A 182 36.41 -34.54 0.26
N ILE A 183 35.68 -34.22 1.34
CA ILE A 183 35.17 -32.87 1.65
C ILE A 183 35.87 -32.41 2.95
N GLN A 184 36.48 -31.22 2.95
CA GLN A 184 37.02 -30.58 4.16
C GLN A 184 35.88 -30.23 5.14
N GLU A 185 36.12 -30.36 6.46
CA GLU A 185 35.12 -30.00 7.48
C GLU A 185 34.62 -28.54 7.29
N PRO A 186 33.30 -28.32 7.19
CA PRO A 186 32.76 -26.96 7.05
C PRO A 186 32.90 -26.18 8.36
N LEU A 187 33.22 -24.89 8.24
CA LEU A 187 33.00 -23.96 9.36
C LEU A 187 31.51 -23.91 9.64
N ASP A 188 31.11 -24.28 10.85
CA ASP A 188 29.76 -24.03 11.34
C ASP A 188 29.59 -22.54 11.63
N LEU A 189 29.07 -21.85 10.63
CA LEU A 189 28.67 -20.46 10.71
C LEU A 189 27.15 -20.42 10.91
N VAL A 190 26.68 -19.47 11.71
CA VAL A 190 25.25 -19.23 11.89
C VAL A 190 24.90 -17.99 11.09
N LEU A 191 23.97 -18.12 10.15
CA LEU A 191 23.41 -16.99 9.44
C LEU A 191 22.18 -16.52 10.22
N GLN A 192 22.29 -15.38 10.89
CA GLN A 192 21.14 -14.71 11.50
C GLN A 192 20.58 -13.70 10.50
N VAL A 193 19.32 -13.86 10.13
CA VAL A 193 18.61 -12.89 9.28
C VAL A 193 17.66 -12.12 10.18
N ASP A 194 17.96 -10.84 10.38
CA ASP A 194 17.14 -9.94 11.17
C ASP A 194 16.15 -9.21 10.24
N GLY A 195 14.92 -8.96 10.71
CA GLY A 195 13.87 -8.30 9.91
C GLY A 195 12.95 -9.24 9.11
N LEU A 196 12.76 -10.48 9.58
CA LEU A 196 11.70 -11.37 9.10
C LEU A 196 10.56 -11.43 10.13
N ALA A 197 9.33 -11.07 9.76
CA ALA A 197 8.14 -11.19 10.61
C ALA A 197 7.65 -12.66 10.78
N ILE A 198 8.49 -13.63 10.42
CA ILE A 198 8.06 -14.95 9.98
C ILE A 198 9.01 -16.04 10.51
N THR A 199 8.45 -17.16 10.98
CA THR A 199 9.21 -18.42 11.17
C THR A 199 9.03 -19.30 9.92
N PRO A 200 10.03 -19.49 9.05
CA PRO A 200 9.90 -20.24 7.82
C PRO A 200 9.59 -21.71 8.15
N THR A 201 8.62 -22.25 7.44
CA THR A 201 8.17 -23.65 7.59
C THR A 201 9.03 -24.62 6.79
N GLN A 202 9.78 -24.14 5.79
CA GLN A 202 10.60 -24.97 4.91
C GLN A 202 11.75 -24.17 4.29
N TRP A 203 12.90 -24.82 4.10
CA TRP A 203 14.08 -24.28 3.43
C TRP A 203 14.31 -25.02 2.11
N GLN A 204 14.53 -24.30 1.02
CA GLN A 204 15.02 -24.88 -0.23
C GLN A 204 16.31 -24.17 -0.63
N VAL A 205 17.37 -24.96 -0.82
CA VAL A 205 18.66 -24.48 -1.32
C VAL A 205 18.80 -25.01 -2.73
N ASP A 206 18.62 -24.13 -3.71
CA ASP A 206 18.86 -24.47 -5.11
C ASP A 206 20.28 -24.02 -5.47
N THR A 207 21.09 -24.97 -5.92
CA THR A 207 22.39 -24.67 -6.56
C THR A 207 22.13 -24.48 -8.06
N PRO A 208 22.19 -23.24 -8.61
CA PRO A 208 22.09 -23.07 -10.05
C PRO A 208 23.34 -23.66 -10.70
N GLY A 209 23.14 -24.50 -11.70
CA GLY A 209 24.20 -24.77 -12.66
C GLY A 209 24.66 -23.45 -13.28
N ASP A 210 25.95 -23.15 -13.12
CA ASP A 210 26.74 -22.17 -13.87
C ASP A 210 26.77 -20.67 -13.50
N GLN A 211 26.24 -20.17 -12.37
CA GLN A 211 26.40 -18.72 -12.03
C GLN A 211 26.79 -18.34 -10.59
N GLY A 212 27.36 -19.24 -9.78
CA GLY A 212 28.02 -18.86 -8.51
C GLY A 212 27.14 -18.15 -7.46
N THR A 213 25.81 -18.20 -7.61
CA THR A 213 24.84 -17.62 -6.67
C THR A 213 24.10 -18.72 -5.95
N LEU A 214 24.12 -18.74 -4.61
CA LEU A 214 23.35 -19.69 -3.79
C LEU A 214 21.96 -19.10 -3.51
N GLN A 215 20.88 -19.75 -3.94
CA GLN A 215 19.52 -19.28 -3.68
C GLN A 215 18.94 -19.98 -2.45
N VAL A 216 18.42 -19.20 -1.51
CA VAL A 216 17.79 -19.70 -0.28
C VAL A 216 16.34 -19.22 -0.24
N GLY A 217 15.41 -20.14 -0.48
CA GLY A 217 13.97 -19.87 -0.43
C GLY A 217 13.42 -20.01 1.00
N LEU A 218 12.82 -18.94 1.50
CA LEU A 218 12.08 -18.85 2.76
C LEU A 218 10.59 -18.85 2.48
N ARG A 219 9.81 -19.76 3.07
CA ARG A 219 8.34 -19.73 2.97
C ARG A 219 7.69 -18.90 4.07
N ARG A 220 6.67 -18.10 3.73
CA ARG A 220 5.93 -17.30 4.71
C ARG A 220 5.05 -18.17 5.61
N HIS A 221 5.20 -17.96 6.92
CA HIS A 221 4.26 -18.36 7.95
C HIS A 221 3.00 -17.52 7.83
N GLN A 222 1.92 -18.10 7.30
CA GLN A 222 0.58 -17.59 7.56
C GLN A 222 0.29 -17.82 9.03
N GLN A 223 0.18 -16.74 9.80
CA GLN A 223 -0.30 -16.83 11.16
C GLN A 223 -1.81 -16.71 11.14
N ARG A 224 -2.49 -17.82 11.39
CA ARG A 224 -3.90 -17.81 11.74
C ARG A 224 -4.01 -17.49 13.23
N LEU A 225 -4.55 -16.33 13.57
CA LEU A 225 -4.88 -16.02 14.97
C LEU A 225 -5.95 -17.03 15.48
N PRO A 226 -6.00 -17.31 16.79
CA PRO A 226 -6.89 -18.34 17.31
C PRO A 226 -8.37 -18.04 16.98
N GLN A 227 -9.19 -19.10 16.90
CA GLN A 227 -10.57 -19.04 16.39
C GLN A 227 -11.52 -18.19 17.24
N ASP A 228 -11.15 -17.90 18.49
CA ASP A 228 -11.86 -17.01 19.40
C ASP A 228 -11.98 -15.57 18.86
N HIS A 229 -10.99 -15.11 18.09
CA HIS A 229 -10.99 -13.79 17.43
C HIS A 229 -11.46 -13.80 15.96
N GLY A 230 -12.05 -14.90 15.49
CA GLY A 230 -12.68 -14.95 14.15
C GLY A 230 -11.81 -15.44 13.00
N ALA A 231 -10.66 -16.06 13.28
CA ALA A 231 -9.73 -16.57 12.26
C ALA A 231 -9.38 -15.48 11.22
N TYR A 232 -8.61 -14.50 11.67
CA TYR A 232 -8.04 -13.47 10.81
C TYR A 232 -6.68 -13.96 10.30
N ASP A 233 -6.58 -14.21 9.00
CA ASP A 233 -5.36 -14.70 8.38
C ASP A 233 -4.45 -13.50 8.06
N MET A 234 -3.22 -13.55 8.57
CA MET A 234 -2.22 -12.52 8.34
C MET A 234 -1.04 -13.08 7.55
N VAL A 235 -0.43 -12.21 6.75
CA VAL A 235 0.78 -12.52 6.00
C VAL A 235 1.89 -11.53 6.36
N GLY A 236 3.12 -12.03 6.40
CA GLY A 236 4.28 -11.21 6.68
C GLY A 236 4.73 -10.40 5.47
N VAL A 237 4.99 -9.12 5.72
CA VAL A 237 5.69 -8.20 4.83
C VAL A 237 7.12 -8.03 5.39
N PRO A 238 8.16 -8.30 4.59
CA PRO A 238 9.54 -8.26 5.06
C PRO A 238 9.97 -6.84 5.44
N ALA A 239 10.98 -6.73 6.31
CA ALA A 239 11.68 -5.46 6.52
C ALA A 239 12.35 -4.99 5.22
N GLY A 240 12.69 -3.71 5.14
CA GLY A 240 13.41 -3.14 3.99
C GLY A 240 12.88 -1.78 3.57
N SER A 241 13.60 -1.16 2.65
CA SER A 241 13.28 0.15 2.11
C SER A 241 12.35 0.06 0.90
N PHE A 242 11.50 1.06 0.71
CA PHE A 242 10.70 1.26 -0.49
C PHE A 242 10.56 2.76 -0.79
N SER A 243 10.19 3.09 -2.03
CA SER A 243 9.88 4.46 -2.42
C SER A 243 8.41 4.75 -2.10
N MET A 244 8.17 5.67 -1.16
CA MET A 244 6.83 6.10 -0.74
C MET A 244 6.42 7.37 -1.51
N GLY A 245 5.14 7.47 -1.85
CA GLY A 245 4.57 8.61 -2.58
C GLY A 245 4.64 8.49 -4.11
N SER A 246 4.16 9.51 -4.81
CA SER A 246 4.23 9.62 -6.27
C SER A 246 4.20 11.08 -6.73
N ASP A 247 4.51 11.33 -8.00
CA ASP A 247 4.45 12.66 -8.60
C ASP A 247 3.04 13.00 -9.17
N GLU A 248 2.02 12.17 -8.91
CA GLU A 248 0.67 12.37 -9.45
C GLU A 248 -0.11 13.46 -8.69
N TYR A 249 -0.01 13.47 -7.36
CA TYR A 249 -0.70 14.44 -6.50
C TYR A 249 0.26 15.15 -5.55
N ASP A 250 -0.05 16.38 -5.18
CA ASP A 250 0.82 17.23 -4.35
C ASP A 250 0.99 16.67 -2.94
N ASP A 251 -0.05 16.06 -2.36
CA ASP A 251 0.00 15.46 -1.02
C ASP A 251 0.67 14.08 -0.98
N GLU A 252 1.00 13.52 -2.14
CA GLU A 252 1.83 12.33 -2.31
C GLU A 252 3.31 12.66 -2.53
N GLN A 253 3.67 13.95 -2.60
CA GLN A 253 5.03 14.43 -2.78
C GLN A 253 5.66 14.87 -1.44
N PRO A 254 7.01 14.84 -1.35
CA PRO A 254 7.93 14.30 -2.34
C PRO A 254 7.94 12.76 -2.34
N VAL A 255 8.27 12.17 -3.49
CA VAL A 255 8.66 10.76 -3.53
C VAL A 255 9.96 10.58 -2.74
N HIS A 256 9.94 9.74 -1.71
CA HIS A 256 11.06 9.59 -0.78
C HIS A 256 11.25 8.15 -0.31
N ALA A 257 12.46 7.84 0.18
CA ALA A 257 12.80 6.49 0.63
C ALA A 257 12.41 6.28 2.10
N VAL A 258 11.58 5.27 2.35
CA VAL A 258 11.15 4.87 3.70
C VAL A 258 11.62 3.46 3.99
N ARG A 259 12.24 3.26 5.16
CA ARG A 259 12.64 1.94 5.65
C ARG A 259 11.64 1.44 6.68
N LEU A 260 11.06 0.26 6.43
CA LEU A 260 10.17 -0.39 7.41
C LEU A 260 10.80 -1.62 8.04
N SER A 261 10.58 -1.79 9.33
CA SER A 261 10.71 -3.07 10.02
C SER A 261 9.69 -4.07 9.48
N ALA A 262 9.91 -5.36 9.69
CA ALA A 262 8.97 -6.38 9.27
C ALA A 262 7.68 -6.30 10.09
N PHE A 263 6.55 -6.63 9.46
CA PHE A 263 5.25 -6.64 10.10
C PHE A 263 4.37 -7.72 9.48
N LEU A 264 3.31 -8.10 10.19
CA LEU A 264 2.20 -8.86 9.63
C LEU A 264 1.09 -7.89 9.25
N LEU A 265 0.45 -8.13 8.12
CA LEU A 265 -0.76 -7.44 7.69
C LEU A 265 -1.86 -8.46 7.41
N GLY A 266 -3.11 -8.09 7.70
CA GLY A 266 -4.25 -8.91 7.30
C GLY A 266 -4.28 -9.15 5.80
N ILE A 267 -4.54 -10.40 5.39
CA ILE A 267 -4.68 -10.77 3.98
C ILE A 267 -5.86 -10.02 3.34
N THR A 268 -6.92 -9.78 4.11
CA THR A 268 -8.10 -9.01 3.73
C THR A 268 -8.41 -7.96 4.79
N GLU A 269 -9.37 -7.09 4.49
CA GLU A 269 -10.07 -6.27 5.47
C GLU A 269 -10.73 -7.14 6.54
N VAL A 270 -10.98 -6.53 7.70
CA VAL A 270 -11.75 -7.17 8.78
C VAL A 270 -13.17 -7.40 8.28
N THR A 271 -13.62 -8.65 8.28
CA THR A 271 -14.97 -9.00 7.81
C THR A 271 -16.04 -8.71 8.86
N VAL A 272 -17.29 -8.61 8.42
CA VAL A 272 -18.48 -8.54 9.29
C VAL A 272 -18.47 -9.67 10.32
N ALA A 273 -18.18 -10.91 9.89
CA ALA A 273 -18.14 -12.07 10.79
C ALA A 273 -17.07 -11.96 11.88
N ALA A 274 -15.93 -11.33 11.56
CA ALA A 274 -14.85 -11.12 12.51
C ALA A 274 -15.21 -9.99 13.50
N TYR A 275 -15.70 -8.85 12.98
CA TYR A 275 -16.14 -7.71 13.78
C TYR A 275 -17.27 -8.07 14.75
N ALA A 276 -18.25 -8.86 14.30
CA ALA A 276 -19.40 -9.29 15.10
C ALA A 276 -19.00 -10.00 16.41
N ARG A 277 -17.82 -10.62 16.47
CA ARG A 277 -17.32 -11.27 17.70
C ARG A 277 -16.90 -10.26 18.75
N CYS A 278 -16.27 -9.16 18.33
CA CYS A 278 -15.91 -8.08 19.24
C CYS A 278 -17.16 -7.41 19.82
N VAL A 279 -18.18 -7.22 18.99
CA VAL A 279 -19.50 -6.70 19.41
C VAL A 279 -20.19 -7.66 20.37
N ALA A 280 -20.20 -8.96 20.08
CA ALA A 280 -20.81 -9.98 20.95
C ALA A 280 -20.14 -10.07 22.33
N MET A 281 -18.87 -9.67 22.44
CA MET A 281 -18.12 -9.60 23.70
C MET A 281 -18.31 -8.28 24.46
N GLY A 282 -19.05 -7.32 23.88
CA GLY A 282 -19.29 -6.00 24.47
C GLY A 282 -18.06 -5.10 24.48
N VAL A 283 -17.08 -5.36 23.60
CA VAL A 283 -15.85 -4.56 23.50
C VAL A 283 -15.94 -3.54 22.36
N CYS A 284 -16.53 -3.92 21.23
CA CYS A 284 -16.80 -3.02 20.12
C CYS A 284 -18.28 -2.60 20.10
N ASP A 285 -18.53 -1.38 19.65
CA ASP A 285 -19.88 -0.91 19.35
C ASP A 285 -20.40 -1.47 18.02
N THR A 286 -21.71 -1.44 17.82
CA THR A 286 -22.31 -1.84 16.53
C THR A 286 -21.99 -0.80 15.45
N PRO A 287 -21.67 -1.22 14.20
CA PRO A 287 -21.55 -0.30 13.08
C PRO A 287 -22.79 0.57 12.92
N ALA A 288 -22.66 1.73 12.27
CA ALA A 288 -23.81 2.53 11.90
C ALA A 288 -24.61 1.85 10.79
N GLY A 289 -25.93 1.98 10.84
CA GLY A 289 -26.82 1.47 9.80
C GLY A 289 -26.98 2.44 8.63
N GLY A 290 -27.78 2.02 7.66
CA GLY A 290 -28.06 2.78 6.44
C GLY A 290 -27.61 2.04 5.19
N GLU A 291 -28.06 2.50 4.03
CA GLU A 291 -27.69 1.93 2.75
C GLU A 291 -26.17 1.98 2.53
N GLY A 292 -25.60 0.88 2.03
CA GLY A 292 -24.16 0.68 1.89
C GLY A 292 -23.45 0.17 3.16
N CYS A 293 -24.05 0.27 4.35
CA CYS A 293 -23.48 -0.28 5.58
C CYS A 293 -23.71 -1.78 5.74
N ASN A 294 -22.75 -2.48 6.36
CA ASN A 294 -22.86 -3.88 6.76
C ASN A 294 -23.16 -3.99 8.27
N ASP A 295 -24.28 -3.41 8.70
CA ASP A 295 -24.71 -3.27 10.10
C ASP A 295 -25.48 -4.48 10.63
N ASP A 296 -26.20 -5.22 9.78
CA ASP A 296 -26.77 -6.52 10.15
C ASP A 296 -25.67 -7.58 10.27
N LEU A 297 -25.08 -7.66 11.46
CA LEU A 297 -24.04 -8.63 11.82
C LEU A 297 -24.51 -10.09 11.75
N SER A 298 -25.82 -10.35 11.57
CA SER A 298 -26.40 -11.68 11.42
C SER A 298 -26.69 -12.07 9.96
N ALA A 299 -26.61 -11.12 9.02
CA ALA A 299 -26.86 -11.36 7.60
C ALA A 299 -25.82 -12.34 7.03
N VAL A 300 -26.29 -13.51 6.58
CA VAL A 300 -25.44 -14.63 6.16
C VAL A 300 -24.65 -14.30 4.90
N ASP A 301 -25.25 -13.56 3.97
CA ASP A 301 -24.65 -13.11 2.72
C ASP A 301 -23.60 -12.01 2.92
N ARG A 302 -23.70 -11.22 4.00
CA ARG A 302 -22.75 -10.15 4.33
C ARG A 302 -21.59 -10.58 5.22
N GLN A 303 -21.58 -11.80 5.75
CA GLN A 303 -20.54 -12.27 6.69
C GLN A 303 -19.09 -12.14 6.16
N GLN A 304 -18.90 -12.23 4.84
CA GLN A 304 -17.59 -12.13 4.18
C GLN A 304 -17.32 -10.74 3.57
N HIS A 305 -18.19 -9.77 3.78
CA HIS A 305 -17.95 -8.39 3.36
C HIS A 305 -17.07 -7.67 4.40
N PRO A 306 -16.36 -6.60 4.02
CA PRO A 306 -15.67 -5.73 4.96
C PRO A 306 -16.63 -5.15 6.00
N ALA A 307 -16.19 -5.09 7.25
CA ALA A 307 -16.81 -4.24 8.26
C ALA A 307 -16.55 -2.78 7.87
N ASN A 308 -17.64 -2.04 7.64
CA ASN A 308 -17.66 -0.64 7.23
C ASN A 308 -18.67 0.13 8.10
N CYS A 309 -18.84 1.43 7.86
CA CYS A 309 -19.64 2.29 8.75
C CYS A 309 -19.16 2.18 10.20
N VAL A 310 -17.85 2.31 10.38
CA VAL A 310 -17.12 2.30 11.65
C VAL A 310 -16.18 3.51 11.68
N THR A 311 -16.02 4.13 12.84
CA THR A 311 -15.05 5.21 13.03
C THR A 311 -13.62 4.67 13.06
N TRP A 312 -12.64 5.57 13.01
CA TRP A 312 -11.25 5.22 13.26
C TRP A 312 -11.05 4.59 14.66
N TYR A 313 -11.81 5.08 15.65
CA TYR A 313 -11.77 4.57 17.02
C TYR A 313 -12.37 3.17 17.16
N ASP A 314 -13.45 2.89 16.45
CA ASP A 314 -14.07 1.56 16.38
C ASP A 314 -13.08 0.55 15.78
N ALA A 315 -12.41 0.94 14.70
CA ALA A 315 -11.39 0.14 14.01
C ALA A 315 -10.17 -0.12 14.91
N ALA A 316 -9.64 0.92 15.56
CA ALA A 316 -8.53 0.80 16.51
C ALA A 316 -8.89 -0.08 17.72
N THR A 317 -10.12 0.04 18.23
CA THR A 317 -10.63 -0.78 19.34
C THR A 317 -10.70 -2.26 18.95
N TYR A 318 -11.22 -2.56 17.76
CA TYR A 318 -11.24 -3.94 17.25
C TYR A 318 -9.82 -4.51 17.13
N CYS A 319 -8.90 -3.79 16.47
CA CYS A 319 -7.54 -4.30 16.30
C CYS A 319 -6.87 -4.52 17.66
N ALA A 320 -7.01 -3.60 18.62
CA ALA A 320 -6.48 -3.75 19.97
C ALA A 320 -7.08 -4.96 20.70
N TRP A 321 -8.40 -5.16 20.62
CA TRP A 321 -9.09 -6.33 21.19
C TRP A 321 -8.56 -7.66 20.62
N ALA A 322 -8.24 -7.67 19.33
CA ALA A 322 -7.65 -8.83 18.67
C ALA A 322 -6.14 -8.99 18.90
N GLY A 323 -5.52 -8.15 19.74
CA GLY A 323 -4.08 -8.18 20.03
C GLY A 323 -3.21 -7.62 18.91
N MET A 324 -3.78 -6.75 18.08
CA MET A 324 -3.19 -6.11 16.90
C MET A 324 -3.30 -4.58 17.01
N ARG A 325 -2.99 -3.88 15.92
CA ARG A 325 -3.23 -2.43 15.75
C ARG A 325 -3.58 -2.12 14.31
N LEU A 326 -4.01 -0.89 14.01
CA LEU A 326 -4.07 -0.43 12.62
C LEU A 326 -2.65 -0.38 12.00
N PRO A 327 -2.49 -0.66 10.70
CA PRO A 327 -1.22 -0.44 9.99
C PRO A 327 -0.89 1.05 9.98
N THR A 328 0.41 1.40 9.95
CA THR A 328 0.77 2.77 9.57
C THR A 328 0.55 2.97 8.07
N GLU A 329 0.44 4.23 7.64
CA GLU A 329 0.30 4.63 6.25
C GLU A 329 1.42 4.04 5.38
N ALA A 330 2.67 4.15 5.86
CA ALA A 330 3.82 3.56 5.20
C ALA A 330 3.76 2.03 5.14
N GLN A 331 3.31 1.36 6.21
CA GLN A 331 3.13 -0.10 6.22
C GLN A 331 2.11 -0.53 5.18
N TRP A 332 1.00 0.19 5.07
CA TRP A 332 -0.02 -0.09 4.07
C TRP A 332 0.53 0.10 2.65
N GLU A 333 1.17 1.23 2.37
CA GLU A 333 1.69 1.52 1.01
C GLU A 333 2.78 0.52 0.60
N LYS A 334 3.72 0.19 1.48
CA LYS A 334 4.73 -0.83 1.19
C LYS A 334 4.09 -2.18 0.85
N ALA A 335 3.06 -2.56 1.62
CA ALA A 335 2.33 -3.79 1.36
C ALA A 335 1.69 -3.74 -0.03
N ALA A 336 0.99 -2.65 -0.38
CA ALA A 336 0.35 -2.51 -1.69
C ALA A 336 1.37 -2.55 -2.84
N ARG A 337 2.47 -1.80 -2.76
CA ARG A 337 3.42 -1.62 -3.88
C ARG A 337 4.36 -2.80 -4.12
N GLY A 338 4.63 -3.59 -3.07
CA GLY A 338 5.68 -4.60 -3.12
C GLY A 338 7.10 -4.02 -3.27
N PRO A 339 8.12 -4.88 -3.40
CA PRO A 339 9.51 -4.44 -3.45
C PRO A 339 9.87 -3.71 -4.75
N SER A 340 9.08 -3.90 -5.81
CA SER A 340 9.29 -3.26 -7.11
C SER A 340 8.62 -1.88 -7.23
N GLY A 341 7.96 -1.39 -6.17
CA GLY A 341 7.35 -0.05 -6.15
C GLY A 341 6.19 0.11 -7.12
N SER A 342 5.41 -0.95 -7.35
CA SER A 342 4.32 -0.97 -8.35
C SER A 342 3.30 0.15 -8.14
N THR A 343 2.74 0.67 -9.24
CA THR A 343 1.70 1.71 -9.21
C THR A 343 0.41 1.21 -8.57
N TYR A 344 0.01 -0.04 -8.86
CA TYR A 344 -1.15 -0.72 -8.30
C TYR A 344 -0.70 -1.99 -7.56
N PRO A 345 -1.56 -2.59 -6.70
CA PRO A 345 -1.21 -3.82 -5.99
C PRO A 345 -0.75 -4.97 -6.89
N TRP A 346 -1.33 -5.08 -8.10
CA TRP A 346 -1.05 -6.12 -9.08
C TRP A 346 0.05 -5.75 -10.10
N GLY A 347 0.68 -4.57 -10.00
CA GLY A 347 1.70 -4.11 -10.92
C GLY A 347 1.43 -2.72 -11.51
N ASN A 348 1.96 -2.47 -12.71
CA ASN A 348 1.84 -1.17 -13.39
C ASN A 348 0.77 -1.16 -14.48
N ASP A 349 0.15 -2.31 -14.74
CA ASP A 349 -0.96 -2.40 -15.66
C ASP A 349 -2.15 -1.65 -15.08
N LEU A 350 -2.77 -0.80 -15.90
CA LEU A 350 -4.03 -0.17 -15.52
C LEU A 350 -5.03 -1.24 -15.04
N PRO A 351 -5.89 -0.92 -14.05
CA PRO A 351 -6.87 -1.85 -13.47
C PRO A 351 -7.67 -2.62 -14.54
N GLY A 352 -7.81 -2.02 -15.70
CA GLY A 352 -8.21 -2.57 -17.00
C GLY A 352 -8.64 -1.37 -17.84
N GLY A 353 -8.35 -1.33 -19.15
CA GLY A 353 -8.78 -0.20 -19.98
C GLY A 353 -10.28 0.07 -19.82
N ALA A 354 -10.66 1.29 -19.46
CA ALA A 354 -12.05 1.71 -19.22
C ALA A 354 -12.92 0.70 -18.42
N GLY A 355 -12.42 0.19 -17.29
CA GLY A 355 -13.25 -0.44 -16.26
C GLY A 355 -13.50 -1.95 -16.42
N ASN A 356 -12.51 -2.77 -16.08
CA ASN A 356 -12.73 -4.20 -15.83
C ASN A 356 -12.63 -4.50 -14.32
N CYS A 357 -13.65 -5.15 -13.77
CA CYS A 357 -13.80 -5.45 -12.35
C CYS A 357 -13.03 -6.69 -11.88
N ASP A 358 -12.13 -7.23 -12.70
CA ASP A 358 -11.38 -8.47 -12.40
C ASP A 358 -10.38 -8.32 -11.24
N ARG A 359 -9.99 -7.08 -10.92
CA ARG A 359 -8.90 -6.79 -9.98
C ARG A 359 -9.32 -6.01 -8.74
N ALA A 360 -10.44 -5.31 -8.77
CA ALA A 360 -10.89 -4.48 -7.64
C ALA A 360 -12.42 -4.38 -7.64
N VAL A 361 -13.01 -4.28 -6.45
CA VAL A 361 -14.41 -3.90 -6.28
C VAL A 361 -14.49 -2.38 -6.30
N MET A 362 -15.03 -1.79 -7.36
CA MET A 362 -14.96 -0.34 -7.60
C MET A 362 -16.22 0.14 -8.33
N MET A 363 -16.41 1.45 -8.44
CA MET A 363 -17.43 1.98 -9.34
C MET A 363 -17.04 1.72 -10.79
N ARG A 364 -18.02 1.28 -11.60
CA ARG A 364 -17.84 1.10 -13.05
C ARG A 364 -18.94 1.82 -13.83
N ALA A 365 -18.53 2.67 -14.77
CA ALA A 365 -19.42 3.19 -15.80
C ALA A 365 -20.13 2.04 -16.54
N GLY A 366 -21.47 1.99 -16.44
CA GLY A 366 -22.32 1.00 -17.12
C GLY A 366 -22.55 -0.34 -16.40
N LEU A 367 -21.81 -0.69 -15.33
CA LEU A 367 -22.23 -1.79 -14.40
C LEU A 367 -22.66 -1.28 -13.04
N GLY A 368 -22.29 -0.06 -12.67
CA GLY A 368 -22.67 0.51 -11.41
C GLY A 368 -21.65 0.39 -10.28
N LEU A 369 -22.14 0.66 -9.07
CA LEU A 369 -21.35 0.75 -7.85
C LEU A 369 -20.90 -0.63 -7.37
N GLY A 370 -19.68 -0.71 -6.83
CA GLY A 370 -19.10 -1.95 -6.35
C GLY A 370 -19.10 -3.08 -7.38
N CYS A 371 -18.96 -2.78 -8.67
CA CYS A 371 -18.97 -3.78 -9.73
C CYS A 371 -20.25 -4.65 -9.79
N GLY A 372 -21.40 -4.06 -9.44
CA GLY A 372 -22.70 -4.72 -9.44
C GLY A 372 -23.15 -5.26 -8.08
N HIS A 373 -22.41 -4.96 -7.02
CA HIS A 373 -22.82 -5.23 -5.63
C HIS A 373 -23.71 -4.13 -5.04
N ASP A 374 -23.70 -2.92 -5.63
CA ASP A 374 -24.34 -1.73 -5.06
C ASP A 374 -23.89 -1.48 -3.60
N GLY A 375 -22.60 -1.72 -3.36
CA GLY A 375 -21.96 -1.68 -2.05
C GLY A 375 -20.62 -2.43 -2.06
N THR A 376 -20.17 -2.87 -0.89
CA THR A 376 -18.98 -3.72 -0.78
C THR A 376 -19.19 -5.09 -1.43
N GLY A 377 -18.09 -5.72 -1.86
CA GLY A 377 -18.07 -7.13 -2.26
C GLY A 377 -17.46 -8.03 -1.16
N PRO A 378 -17.63 -9.36 -1.25
CA PRO A 378 -16.90 -10.28 -0.39
C PRO A 378 -15.39 -10.06 -0.50
N VAL A 379 -14.69 -10.13 0.63
CA VAL A 379 -13.23 -10.00 0.64
C VAL A 379 -12.55 -11.10 -0.18
N GLY A 380 -11.51 -10.74 -0.93
CA GLY A 380 -10.76 -11.65 -1.80
C GLY A 380 -11.53 -12.16 -3.03
N GLU A 381 -12.69 -11.58 -3.37
CA GLU A 381 -13.46 -11.96 -4.56
C GLU A 381 -12.68 -11.72 -5.87
N ARG A 382 -11.73 -10.78 -5.86
CA ARG A 382 -10.97 -10.34 -7.03
C ARG A 382 -9.52 -10.83 -6.98
N PRO A 383 -9.24 -12.12 -7.23
CA PRO A 383 -7.89 -12.68 -7.12
C PRO A 383 -6.89 -12.09 -8.14
N GLY A 384 -7.37 -11.44 -9.21
CA GLY A 384 -6.53 -10.72 -10.16
C GLY A 384 -5.92 -9.43 -9.59
N GLY A 385 -6.44 -8.94 -8.46
CA GLY A 385 -5.94 -7.77 -7.74
C GLY A 385 -4.93 -8.09 -6.65
N ARG A 386 -4.73 -9.38 -6.34
CA ARG A 386 -3.83 -9.83 -5.29
C ARG A 386 -2.40 -9.37 -5.56
N ASN A 387 -1.77 -8.77 -4.55
CA ASN A 387 -0.40 -8.29 -4.69
C ASN A 387 0.64 -9.42 -4.64
N VAL A 388 1.91 -9.04 -4.81
CA VAL A 388 3.05 -9.97 -4.70
C VAL A 388 3.13 -10.66 -3.34
N TYR A 389 2.63 -10.01 -2.28
CA TYR A 389 2.60 -10.56 -0.95
C TYR A 389 1.42 -11.51 -0.69
N GLY A 390 0.55 -11.74 -1.67
CA GLY A 390 -0.63 -12.57 -1.49
C GLY A 390 -1.73 -11.89 -0.67
N ILE A 391 -1.71 -10.57 -0.58
CA ILE A 391 -2.69 -9.72 0.11
C ILE A 391 -3.73 -9.27 -0.91
N ASP A 392 -4.99 -9.44 -0.55
CA ASP A 392 -6.15 -9.06 -1.34
C ASP A 392 -6.66 -7.67 -0.96
N ASP A 393 -7.42 -7.07 -1.88
CA ASP A 393 -8.21 -5.85 -1.68
C ASP A 393 -7.40 -4.63 -1.19
N LEU A 394 -6.11 -4.53 -1.55
CA LEU A 394 -5.32 -3.30 -1.37
C LEU A 394 -5.63 -2.24 -2.45
N ALA A 395 -6.77 -2.39 -3.12
CA ALA A 395 -7.33 -1.45 -4.09
C ALA A 395 -8.82 -1.74 -4.27
N GLY A 396 -9.66 -0.74 -4.01
CA GLY A 396 -11.11 -0.85 -4.01
C GLY A 396 -11.65 -1.56 -2.78
N ASN A 397 -12.89 -2.04 -2.91
CA ASN A 397 -13.76 -2.54 -1.86
C ASN A 397 -14.02 -1.46 -0.81
N VAL A 398 -13.11 -1.16 0.10
CA VAL A 398 -13.25 -0.05 1.05
C VAL A 398 -11.97 0.73 1.20
N TRP A 399 -12.09 2.05 1.42
CA TRP A 399 -11.01 2.84 1.97
C TRP A 399 -10.62 2.25 3.33
N GLU A 400 -9.34 2.20 3.64
CA GLU A 400 -8.89 1.57 4.88
C GLU A 400 -8.27 2.56 5.85
N TRP A 401 -8.81 2.60 7.07
CA TRP A 401 -8.21 3.34 8.17
C TRP A 401 -6.76 2.90 8.43
N THR A 402 -5.86 3.88 8.47
CA THR A 402 -4.48 3.70 8.96
C THR A 402 -4.34 4.31 10.35
N ALA A 403 -3.26 4.00 11.05
CA ALA A 403 -2.96 4.56 12.37
C ALA A 403 -2.70 6.08 12.34
N ASP A 404 -2.34 6.61 11.18
CA ASP A 404 -1.73 7.93 11.03
C ASP A 404 -2.76 9.05 11.02
N ALA A 405 -2.41 10.16 11.67
CA ALA A 405 -3.07 11.43 11.37
C ALA A 405 -2.70 11.87 9.96
N TYR A 406 -3.66 12.47 9.26
CA TYR A 406 -3.40 13.01 7.94
C TYR A 406 -2.73 14.38 8.05
N ASP A 407 -1.56 14.48 7.42
CA ASP A 407 -0.83 15.73 7.18
C ASP A 407 -0.33 15.70 5.73
N ALA A 408 -0.76 16.69 4.93
CA ALA A 408 -0.41 16.81 3.52
C ALA A 408 1.10 17.10 3.33
N GLU A 409 1.76 17.66 4.34
CA GLU A 409 3.19 17.97 4.31
C GLU A 409 4.03 16.97 5.12
N ALA A 410 3.44 15.82 5.51
CA ALA A 410 4.11 14.81 6.33
C ALA A 410 5.40 14.29 5.68
N TYR A 411 5.38 14.08 4.36
CA TYR A 411 6.48 13.45 3.61
C TYR A 411 7.76 14.30 3.61
N ASP A 412 7.65 15.61 3.83
CA ASP A 412 8.82 16.49 3.98
C ASP A 412 9.54 16.32 5.32
N ARG A 413 8.88 15.71 6.31
CA ARG A 413 9.29 15.76 7.72
C ARG A 413 9.29 14.42 8.43
N GLU A 414 8.69 13.39 7.83
CA GLU A 414 8.56 12.10 8.46
C GLU A 414 9.90 11.39 8.67
N ALA A 415 9.91 10.45 9.62
CA ALA A 415 11.10 9.69 9.92
C ALA A 415 11.42 8.71 8.79
N ALA A 416 12.69 8.65 8.36
CA ALA A 416 13.12 7.71 7.33
C ALA A 416 12.99 6.22 7.72
N THR A 417 12.69 5.90 8.98
CA THR A 417 12.51 4.52 9.45
C THR A 417 11.27 4.40 10.33
N ASP A 418 10.39 3.47 9.97
CA ASP A 418 9.11 3.22 10.63
C ASP A 418 8.33 4.53 10.91
N PRO A 419 8.08 5.37 9.88
CA PRO A 419 7.33 6.61 10.07
C PRO A 419 5.93 6.35 10.60
N HIS A 420 5.50 7.27 11.46
CA HIS A 420 4.16 7.34 11.98
C HIS A 420 3.84 8.81 12.31
N VAL A 421 2.77 9.33 11.72
CA VAL A 421 2.27 10.68 11.97
C VAL A 421 1.31 10.64 13.16
N VAL A 422 1.76 11.19 14.28
CA VAL A 422 0.95 11.34 15.49
C VAL A 422 0.12 12.60 15.38
N GLY A 423 -1.20 12.49 15.56
CA GLY A 423 -2.10 13.64 15.62
C GLY A 423 -3.00 13.61 16.84
N ALA A 424 -3.65 14.74 17.09
CA ALA A 424 -4.64 14.91 18.14
C ALA A 424 -5.87 14.01 17.91
N PRO A 425 -6.70 13.78 18.94
CA PRO A 425 -7.86 12.90 18.83
C PRO A 425 -8.87 13.30 17.73
N THR A 426 -9.07 14.59 17.48
CA THR A 426 -10.04 15.09 16.50
C THR A 426 -9.44 15.25 15.10
N ASP A 427 -8.14 15.01 14.94
CA ASP A 427 -7.49 15.15 13.64
C ASP A 427 -8.04 14.12 12.66
N ARG A 428 -8.07 14.51 11.39
CA ARG A 428 -8.40 13.62 10.29
C ARG A 428 -7.39 12.48 10.23
N ARG A 429 -7.85 11.30 9.83
CA ARG A 429 -7.03 10.09 9.77
C ARG A 429 -6.82 9.68 8.34
N SER A 430 -5.60 9.28 8.06
CA SER A 430 -5.18 8.85 6.74
C SER A 430 -5.87 7.52 6.40
N VAL A 431 -6.40 7.43 5.18
CA VAL A 431 -6.98 6.22 4.59
C VAL A 431 -6.29 5.89 3.28
N ARG A 432 -6.27 4.60 2.93
CA ARG A 432 -5.61 4.09 1.73
C ARG A 432 -6.49 3.11 0.95
N GLY A 433 -6.19 2.93 -0.34
CA GLY A 433 -6.75 1.86 -1.18
C GLY A 433 -8.02 2.18 -1.99
N ASN A 434 -8.69 3.31 -1.74
CA ASN A 434 -9.98 3.63 -2.37
C ASN A 434 -11.08 2.57 -2.10
N SER A 435 -12.26 2.69 -2.70
CA SER A 435 -13.45 1.95 -2.31
C SER A 435 -14.35 1.58 -3.49
N TRP A 436 -15.45 0.91 -3.17
CA TRP A 436 -16.53 0.54 -4.10
C TRP A 436 -17.29 1.75 -4.70
N TYR A 437 -17.18 2.93 -4.09
CA TYR A 437 -18.04 4.10 -4.37
C TYR A 437 -17.44 5.11 -5.36
N TYR A 438 -16.15 5.43 -5.30
CA TYR A 438 -15.58 6.55 -6.06
C TYR A 438 -15.23 6.20 -7.52
N VAL A 439 -15.32 7.23 -8.36
CA VAL A 439 -15.66 7.18 -9.81
C VAL A 439 -14.49 6.96 -10.77
N ASP A 440 -13.25 7.35 -10.44
CA ASP A 440 -12.15 7.30 -11.42
C ASP A 440 -11.09 6.22 -11.08
N PRO A 441 -11.12 5.05 -11.74
CA PRO A 441 -10.18 3.98 -11.45
C PRO A 441 -8.74 4.28 -11.89
N ASN A 442 -8.50 5.29 -12.75
CA ASN A 442 -7.20 5.49 -13.36
C ASN A 442 -6.21 6.31 -12.51
N PRO A 443 -6.61 7.39 -11.81
CA PRO A 443 -5.74 8.02 -10.83
C PRO A 443 -6.02 7.56 -9.39
N ASP A 444 -7.18 6.96 -9.08
CA ASP A 444 -7.56 6.81 -7.66
C ASP A 444 -7.39 5.40 -7.08
N LEU A 445 -7.10 4.36 -7.87
CA LEU A 445 -6.78 3.00 -7.35
C LEU A 445 -5.28 2.76 -7.12
N ARG A 446 -4.45 3.79 -7.31
CA ARG A 446 -3.00 3.69 -7.14
C ARG A 446 -2.67 3.40 -5.68
N ALA A 447 -1.64 2.60 -5.45
CA ALA A 447 -1.17 2.26 -4.11
C ALA A 447 -0.63 3.49 -3.34
N ALA A 448 -0.14 4.50 -4.07
CA ALA A 448 0.31 5.78 -3.51
C ALA A 448 -0.85 6.72 -3.12
N ASN A 449 -2.06 6.46 -3.62
CA ASN A 449 -3.22 7.31 -3.34
C ASN A 449 -3.50 7.31 -1.84
N ARG A 450 -3.60 8.52 -1.30
CA ARG A 450 -3.88 8.77 0.11
C ARG A 450 -5.00 9.77 0.21
N TYR A 451 -5.84 9.57 1.21
CA TYR A 451 -6.95 10.48 1.49
C TYR A 451 -7.17 10.55 2.99
N ALA A 452 -8.14 11.35 3.43
CA ALA A 452 -8.43 11.44 4.84
C ALA A 452 -9.91 11.65 5.12
N PHE A 453 -10.35 11.10 6.25
CA PHE A 453 -11.67 11.34 6.78
C PHE A 453 -11.57 11.74 8.26
N PRO A 454 -12.52 12.52 8.80
CA PRO A 454 -12.52 12.85 10.22
C PRO A 454 -12.64 11.58 11.07
N ALA A 455 -11.84 11.48 12.14
CA ALA A 455 -11.70 10.25 12.94
C ALA A 455 -13.01 9.74 13.58
N MET A 456 -14.00 10.63 13.75
CA MET A 456 -15.29 10.36 14.40
C MET A 456 -16.47 10.28 13.41
N ARG A 457 -16.22 9.94 12.13
CA ARG A 457 -17.28 9.78 11.13
C ARG A 457 -17.49 8.30 10.78
N TRP A 458 -18.75 7.91 10.58
CA TRP A 458 -19.14 6.60 10.05
C TRP A 458 -19.43 6.76 8.56
N LEU A 459 -18.73 6.00 7.71
CA LEU A 459 -18.82 6.14 6.26
C LEU A 459 -19.01 4.76 5.59
N PRO A 460 -19.92 4.63 4.61
CA PRO A 460 -20.26 3.34 3.99
C PRO A 460 -19.18 2.77 3.06
N PHE A 461 -18.19 3.59 2.71
CA PHE A 461 -17.07 3.20 1.86
C PHE A 461 -15.74 3.10 2.63
N VAL A 462 -15.75 3.24 3.96
CA VAL A 462 -14.56 3.13 4.81
C VAL A 462 -14.66 1.92 5.73
N GLY A 463 -13.64 1.07 5.69
CA GLY A 463 -13.39 -0.06 6.57
C GLY A 463 -11.94 -0.05 7.05
N PHE A 464 -11.40 -1.22 7.36
CA PHE A 464 -10.03 -1.31 7.90
C PHE A 464 -9.48 -2.74 7.86
N ARG A 465 -8.15 -2.83 7.97
CA ARG A 465 -7.43 -4.07 8.25
C ARG A 465 -6.46 -3.87 9.42
N CYS A 466 -6.02 -4.96 10.03
CA CYS A 466 -5.11 -4.90 11.18
C CYS A 466 -3.69 -5.35 10.81
N ALA A 467 -2.73 -4.87 11.60
CA ALA A 467 -1.31 -5.17 11.50
C ALA A 467 -0.71 -5.56 12.86
N VAL A 468 0.38 -6.33 12.82
CA VAL A 468 1.21 -6.66 13.99
C VAL A 468 2.66 -6.32 13.68
N SER A 469 3.30 -5.52 14.54
CA SER A 469 4.74 -5.29 14.48
C SER A 469 5.31 -4.97 15.86
N ASP A 470 6.63 -4.81 15.95
CA ASP A 470 7.36 -4.47 17.18
C ASP A 470 7.32 -2.97 17.46
N GLN A 471 6.81 -2.18 16.51
CA GLN A 471 6.54 -0.76 16.66
C GLN A 471 5.31 -0.58 17.54
N VAL A 472 5.53 -0.01 18.72
CA VAL A 472 4.48 0.43 19.64
C VAL A 472 4.00 1.79 19.19
N LEU A 473 2.71 1.89 18.87
CA LEU A 473 2.05 3.16 18.53
C LEU A 473 1.25 3.65 19.73
N ASP A 474 1.45 4.90 20.11
CA ASP A 474 0.65 5.56 21.15
C ASP A 474 -0.58 6.21 20.47
N LEU A 475 -1.59 5.39 20.21
CA LEU A 475 -2.81 5.85 19.57
C LEU A 475 -3.66 6.68 20.54
N PRO A 476 -4.15 7.87 20.14
CA PRO A 476 -5.03 8.66 21.01
C PRO A 476 -6.29 7.88 21.37
N ALA A 477 -6.74 8.08 22.62
CA ALA A 477 -8.02 7.56 23.07
C ALA A 477 -9.18 8.36 22.47
N ALA A 478 -10.33 7.69 22.30
CA ALA A 478 -11.55 8.31 21.82
C ALA A 478 -12.00 9.47 22.73
N PRO A 479 -12.39 10.64 22.18
CA PRO A 479 -12.90 11.74 22.99
C PRO A 479 -14.14 11.31 23.78
N PRO A 480 -14.15 11.43 25.11
CA PRO A 480 -15.30 11.03 25.90
C PRO A 480 -16.49 11.97 25.62
N GLY A 481 -17.66 11.41 25.32
CA GLY A 481 -18.90 12.16 25.13
C GLY A 481 -19.43 12.13 23.69
N PRO A 482 -18.80 12.79 22.71
CA PRO A 482 -19.36 12.96 21.37
C PRO A 482 -19.77 11.66 20.70
N LEU A 483 -18.87 10.66 20.69
CA LEU A 483 -19.17 9.34 20.13
C LEU A 483 -20.33 8.67 20.87
N ALA A 484 -20.33 8.68 22.20
CA ALA A 484 -21.39 8.08 23.01
C ALA A 484 -22.78 8.71 22.74
N VAL A 485 -22.83 10.01 22.46
CA VAL A 485 -24.08 10.70 22.07
C VAL A 485 -24.50 10.26 20.66
N ALA A 486 -23.57 10.20 19.71
CA ALA A 486 -23.87 9.80 18.34
C ALA A 486 -24.31 8.34 18.23
N HIS A 487 -23.76 7.40 19.01
CA HIS A 487 -24.19 5.99 19.00
C HIS A 487 -25.67 5.78 19.39
N ALA A 488 -26.36 6.79 19.94
CA ALA A 488 -27.80 6.72 20.19
C ALA A 488 -28.69 6.89 18.94
N VAL A 489 -28.07 7.24 17.81
CA VAL A 489 -28.70 7.38 16.49
C VAL A 489 -28.34 6.15 15.67
N ASP A 490 -29.24 5.59 14.87
CA ASP A 490 -28.97 4.31 14.18
C ASP A 490 -28.16 4.49 12.89
N GLU A 491 -28.54 5.46 12.04
CA GLU A 491 -27.98 5.63 10.70
C GLU A 491 -26.73 6.51 10.65
N TRP A 492 -25.80 6.18 9.75
CA TRP A 492 -24.49 6.83 9.64
C TRP A 492 -24.56 8.34 9.39
N LEU A 493 -25.47 8.78 8.52
CA LEU A 493 -25.55 10.18 8.10
C LEU A 493 -26.10 11.08 9.23
N PRO A 494 -27.22 10.73 9.90
CA PRO A 494 -27.65 11.43 11.11
C PRO A 494 -26.66 11.33 12.28
N ARG A 495 -25.91 10.22 12.43
CA ARG A 495 -24.80 10.15 13.41
C ARG A 495 -23.72 11.19 13.14
N ASN A 496 -23.30 11.31 11.89
CA ASN A 496 -22.28 12.29 11.49
C ASN A 496 -22.75 13.73 11.73
N GLN A 497 -24.03 14.02 11.49
CA GLN A 497 -24.63 15.33 11.81
C GLN A 497 -24.54 15.67 13.30
N VAL A 498 -24.82 14.72 14.18
CA VAL A 498 -24.65 14.93 15.63
C VAL A 498 -23.21 15.29 15.97
N ILE A 499 -22.22 14.63 15.39
CA ILE A 499 -20.82 14.95 15.66
C ILE A 499 -20.46 16.35 15.11
N MET A 500 -20.87 16.69 13.89
CA MET A 500 -20.67 18.04 13.32
C MET A 500 -21.24 19.13 14.22
N GLU A 501 -22.45 18.93 14.74
CA GLU A 501 -23.09 19.87 15.67
C GLU A 501 -22.29 20.06 16.96
N LEU A 502 -21.73 18.97 17.50
CA LEU A 502 -20.92 18.98 18.72
C LEU A 502 -19.54 19.62 18.49
N GLU A 503 -18.99 19.49 17.27
CA GLU A 503 -17.76 20.15 16.83
C GLU A 503 -17.97 21.63 16.47
N ALA A 504 -19.22 22.09 16.47
CA ALA A 504 -19.64 23.40 15.95
C ALA A 504 -19.22 23.65 14.50
N ASP A 505 -19.05 22.57 13.73
CA ASP A 505 -18.81 22.60 12.30
C ASP A 505 -20.15 22.74 11.58
N ARG A 506 -20.46 23.97 11.12
CA ARG A 506 -21.76 24.31 10.51
C ARG A 506 -21.54 25.08 9.23
N GLN A 507 -22.37 24.80 8.23
CA GLN A 507 -22.46 25.66 7.05
C GLN A 507 -22.87 27.09 7.44
N PRO A 508 -22.35 28.13 6.75
CA PRO A 508 -22.80 29.49 6.95
C PRO A 508 -24.25 29.61 6.51
N ALA A 509 -25.00 30.54 7.12
CA ALA A 509 -26.26 30.97 6.55
C ALA A 509 -25.97 31.69 5.22
N GLY A 510 -26.69 31.31 4.16
CA GLY A 510 -26.62 31.99 2.87
C GLY A 510 -27.79 32.93 2.67
N ASP A 511 -27.53 34.06 2.00
CA ASP A 511 -28.56 34.94 1.48
C ASP A 511 -28.97 34.48 0.08
N VAL A 512 -30.27 34.52 -0.23
CA VAL A 512 -30.76 34.24 -1.58
C VAL A 512 -30.38 35.44 -2.48
N PRO A 513 -29.57 35.25 -3.53
CA PRO A 513 -29.19 36.34 -4.43
C PRO A 513 -30.39 36.92 -5.18
N GLY A 514 -30.35 38.22 -5.43
CA GLY A 514 -31.32 38.89 -6.28
C GLY A 514 -31.21 38.42 -7.73
N GLU A 515 -32.29 38.56 -8.52
CA GLU A 515 -32.30 38.15 -9.93
C GLU A 515 -31.32 38.96 -10.82
N GLN A 516 -30.90 40.12 -10.31
CA GLN A 516 -29.95 41.03 -10.94
C GLN A 516 -28.52 40.92 -10.37
N ASP A 517 -28.23 39.91 -9.54
CA ASP A 517 -26.85 39.63 -9.10
C ASP A 517 -26.04 38.98 -10.22
N VAL A 518 -25.70 39.81 -11.20
CA VAL A 518 -24.94 39.46 -12.39
C VAL A 518 -23.60 40.21 -12.43
N VAL A 519 -22.67 39.66 -13.20
CA VAL A 519 -21.34 40.20 -13.45
C VAL A 519 -21.21 40.46 -14.94
N ARG A 520 -20.80 41.68 -15.31
CA ARG A 520 -20.44 41.98 -16.70
C ARG A 520 -19.03 41.47 -16.97
N ILE A 521 -18.93 40.50 -17.88
CA ILE A 521 -17.67 39.90 -18.30
C ILE A 521 -17.16 40.67 -19.53
N PRO A 522 -15.95 41.26 -19.48
CA PRO A 522 -15.44 42.05 -20.60
C PRO A 522 -15.05 41.15 -21.77
N THR A 523 -15.06 41.72 -22.97
CA THR A 523 -14.46 41.06 -24.14
C THR A 523 -12.97 40.84 -23.94
N GLY A 524 -12.42 39.76 -24.50
CA GLY A 524 -11.00 39.48 -24.41
C GLY A 524 -10.56 38.23 -25.14
N SER A 525 -9.28 37.90 -24.96
CA SER A 525 -8.67 36.72 -25.55
C SER A 525 -8.42 35.67 -24.48
N LEU A 526 -9.20 34.59 -24.53
CA LEU A 526 -9.06 33.40 -23.69
C LEU A 526 -7.94 32.50 -24.23
N ILE A 527 -7.12 31.99 -23.32
CA ILE A 527 -6.24 30.84 -23.55
C ILE A 527 -7.04 29.59 -23.15
N MET A 528 -7.78 29.04 -24.11
CA MET A 528 -8.74 27.96 -23.93
C MET A 528 -8.03 26.62 -23.88
N GLY A 529 -8.34 25.82 -22.87
CA GLY A 529 -7.75 24.50 -22.63
C GLY A 529 -6.38 24.51 -21.98
N SER A 530 -5.76 23.34 -21.93
CA SER A 530 -4.51 23.11 -21.20
C SER A 530 -3.54 22.24 -22.01
N ALA A 531 -2.24 22.54 -21.93
CA ALA A 531 -1.20 21.69 -22.52
C ALA A 531 -1.00 20.39 -21.74
N ASP A 532 -1.21 20.45 -20.42
CA ASP A 532 -0.99 19.36 -19.46
C ASP A 532 -2.31 18.75 -18.96
N GLY A 533 -3.46 19.23 -19.50
CA GLY A 533 -4.79 18.71 -19.20
C GLY A 533 -5.09 17.37 -19.84
N ASP A 534 -6.31 16.87 -19.67
CA ASP A 534 -6.77 15.63 -20.30
C ASP A 534 -6.87 15.74 -21.83
N SER A 535 -7.06 14.60 -22.50
CA SER A 535 -7.00 14.54 -23.98
C SER A 535 -8.00 15.47 -24.68
N ASP A 536 -9.14 15.69 -24.03
CA ASP A 536 -10.27 16.53 -24.45
C ASP A 536 -10.16 17.99 -24.00
N GLU A 537 -9.16 18.32 -23.16
CA GLU A 537 -8.77 19.69 -22.82
C GLU A 537 -7.71 20.25 -23.79
N ARG A 538 -7.25 19.43 -24.75
CA ARG A 538 -6.20 19.73 -25.73
C ARG A 538 -6.77 19.91 -27.14
N PRO A 539 -6.13 20.71 -28.01
CA PRO A 539 -4.95 21.53 -27.74
C PRO A 539 -5.29 22.85 -27.04
N LEU A 540 -4.32 23.37 -26.28
CA LEU A 540 -4.36 24.75 -25.81
C LEU A 540 -4.39 25.72 -27.01
N ARG A 541 -5.34 26.65 -27.00
CA ARG A 541 -5.60 27.55 -28.13
C ARG A 541 -6.03 28.94 -27.68
N ARG A 542 -5.85 29.92 -28.55
CA ARG A 542 -6.31 31.29 -28.33
C ARG A 542 -7.67 31.49 -28.99
N VAL A 543 -8.65 31.96 -28.24
CA VAL A 543 -9.99 32.28 -28.75
C VAL A 543 -10.41 33.68 -28.29
N TRP A 544 -11.17 34.38 -29.11
CA TRP A 544 -11.77 35.66 -28.81
C TRP A 544 -13.17 35.45 -28.24
N ILE A 545 -13.49 36.15 -27.15
CA ILE A 545 -14.79 36.11 -26.49
C ILE A 545 -15.33 37.55 -26.41
N ASP A 546 -16.55 37.77 -26.88
CA ASP A 546 -17.22 39.06 -26.78
C ASP A 546 -17.65 39.36 -25.34
N ALA A 547 -18.03 40.61 -25.08
CA ALA A 547 -18.57 40.95 -23.76
C ALA A 547 -19.95 40.33 -23.59
N PHE A 548 -20.23 39.84 -22.38
CA PHE A 548 -21.52 39.28 -22.00
C PHE A 548 -21.75 39.51 -20.50
N VAL A 549 -22.93 39.13 -20.02
CA VAL A 549 -23.31 39.19 -18.62
C VAL A 549 -23.54 37.77 -18.12
N MET A 550 -23.08 37.43 -16.92
CA MET A 550 -23.24 36.11 -16.30
C MET A 550 -23.76 36.26 -14.88
N ASP A 551 -24.58 35.31 -14.44
CA ASP A 551 -24.97 35.23 -13.04
C ASP A 551 -23.73 35.10 -12.15
N ARG A 552 -23.67 35.89 -11.07
CA ARG A 552 -22.53 35.84 -10.14
C ARG A 552 -22.41 34.47 -9.46
N TYR A 553 -23.54 33.84 -9.23
CA TYR A 553 -23.71 32.57 -8.51
C TYR A 553 -24.49 31.58 -9.38
N GLU A 554 -24.45 30.30 -9.04
CA GLU A 554 -25.37 29.30 -9.55
C GLU A 554 -26.82 29.66 -9.21
N VAL A 555 -27.76 29.17 -10.02
CA VAL A 555 -29.18 29.38 -9.75
C VAL A 555 -29.56 28.69 -8.44
N THR A 556 -30.14 29.43 -7.50
CA THR A 556 -30.53 28.89 -6.18
C THR A 556 -31.88 28.17 -6.20
N VAL A 557 -32.12 27.33 -5.18
CA VAL A 557 -33.44 26.68 -4.96
C VAL A 557 -34.57 27.71 -4.92
N ALA A 558 -34.40 28.83 -4.22
CA ALA A 558 -35.42 29.87 -4.14
C ALA A 558 -35.67 30.58 -5.47
N GLN A 559 -34.64 30.76 -6.30
CA GLN A 559 -34.76 31.31 -7.65
C GLN A 559 -35.51 30.34 -8.58
N TYR A 560 -35.07 29.08 -8.65
CA TYR A 560 -35.74 28.04 -9.42
C TYR A 560 -37.19 27.83 -8.99
N GLY A 561 -37.45 27.88 -7.68
CA GLY A 561 -38.79 27.75 -7.10
C GLY A 561 -39.79 28.80 -7.58
N ARG A 562 -39.33 30.00 -7.99
CA ARG A 562 -40.21 31.00 -8.60
C ARG A 562 -40.65 30.60 -10.01
N CYS A 563 -39.76 30.00 -10.79
CA CYS A 563 -40.09 29.46 -12.12
C CYS A 563 -41.09 28.29 -12.02
N VAL A 564 -40.92 27.43 -10.99
CA VAL A 564 -41.86 26.34 -10.69
C VAL A 564 -43.22 26.89 -10.27
N ALA A 565 -43.25 27.87 -9.36
CA ALA A 565 -44.49 28.51 -8.92
C ALA A 565 -45.23 29.23 -10.07
N ALA A 566 -44.49 29.71 -11.08
CA ALA A 566 -45.06 30.28 -12.31
C ALA A 566 -45.61 29.22 -13.29
N GLY A 567 -45.42 27.92 -13.01
CA GLY A 567 -45.86 26.82 -13.86
C GLY A 567 -45.04 26.64 -15.13
N VAL A 568 -43.84 27.23 -15.20
CA VAL A 568 -42.95 27.17 -16.37
C VAL A 568 -41.89 26.09 -16.20
N CYS A 569 -41.23 26.06 -15.05
CA CYS A 569 -40.28 25.00 -14.70
C CYS A 569 -41.01 23.82 -14.04
N ARG A 570 -40.52 22.60 -14.27
CA ARG A 570 -40.96 21.41 -13.53
C ARG A 570 -40.17 21.27 -12.24
N GLU A 571 -40.73 20.58 -11.26
CA GLU A 571 -39.97 20.25 -10.06
C GLU A 571 -38.79 19.30 -10.39
N PRO A 572 -37.62 19.49 -9.73
CA PRO A 572 -36.54 18.52 -9.77
C PRO A 572 -37.01 17.16 -9.24
N HIS A 573 -36.36 16.09 -9.69
CA HIS A 573 -36.57 14.79 -9.04
C HIS A 573 -36.10 14.90 -7.59
N HIS A 574 -36.92 14.41 -6.66
CA HIS A 574 -36.67 14.53 -5.22
C HIS A 574 -37.10 13.29 -4.43
N THR A 575 -37.32 12.17 -5.13
CA THR A 575 -37.72 10.88 -4.55
C THR A 575 -36.57 9.89 -4.68
N ALA A 576 -36.39 9.02 -3.68
CA ALA A 576 -35.31 8.03 -3.66
C ALA A 576 -35.30 7.12 -4.92
N ASP A 577 -36.46 6.75 -5.47
CA ASP A 577 -36.60 5.92 -6.68
C ASP A 577 -35.97 6.54 -7.95
N ALA A 578 -35.66 7.83 -7.89
CA ALA A 578 -35.00 8.55 -8.98
C ALA A 578 -33.48 8.36 -8.97
N TYR A 579 -32.90 7.94 -7.83
CA TYR A 579 -31.46 7.89 -7.64
C TYR A 579 -30.95 6.45 -7.61
N ARG A 580 -29.64 6.31 -7.84
CA ARG A 580 -29.02 4.98 -7.86
C ARG A 580 -28.94 4.42 -6.45
N LEU A 581 -28.62 5.28 -5.49
CA LEU A 581 -28.66 4.97 -4.07
C LEU A 581 -29.73 5.86 -3.41
N ALA A 582 -30.58 5.25 -2.59
CA ALA A 582 -31.64 5.96 -1.89
C ALA A 582 -31.11 7.12 -1.03
N PHE A 583 -29.93 6.99 -0.43
CA PHE A 583 -29.36 8.07 0.38
C PHE A 583 -28.95 9.30 -0.45
N GLU A 584 -28.75 9.18 -1.77
CA GLU A 584 -28.35 10.32 -2.62
C GLU A 584 -29.41 11.42 -2.65
N VAL A 585 -30.67 11.08 -2.34
CA VAL A 585 -31.75 12.06 -2.15
C VAL A 585 -31.46 13.05 -1.01
N HIS A 586 -30.52 12.73 -0.12
CA HIS A 586 -30.07 13.64 0.94
C HIS A 586 -29.27 14.81 0.39
N TYR A 587 -28.52 14.62 -0.70
CA TYR A 587 -27.69 15.65 -1.32
C TYR A 587 -28.51 16.68 -2.11
N LEU A 588 -29.79 16.41 -2.36
CA LEU A 588 -30.68 17.31 -3.10
C LEU A 588 -31.14 18.48 -2.27
N ASN A 589 -31.19 19.66 -2.90
CA ASN A 589 -31.55 20.89 -2.22
C ASN A 589 -33.06 21.20 -2.28
N TRP A 590 -33.76 20.69 -3.30
CA TRP A 590 -35.19 20.91 -3.47
C TRP A 590 -36.01 20.29 -2.32
N GLY A 591 -36.96 21.07 -1.77
CA GLY A 591 -37.88 20.60 -0.73
C GLY A 591 -37.28 20.42 0.66
N LYS A 592 -36.01 20.82 0.88
CA LYS A 592 -35.35 20.73 2.19
C LYS A 592 -35.38 22.08 2.92
N GLU A 593 -35.68 22.04 4.22
CA GLU A 593 -35.64 23.23 5.07
C GLU A 593 -34.22 23.82 5.15
N GLY A 594 -34.10 25.14 5.17
CA GLY A 594 -32.82 25.83 5.26
C GLY A 594 -31.98 25.87 3.98
N ARG A 595 -32.43 25.24 2.87
CA ARG A 595 -31.66 25.14 1.62
C ARG A 595 -32.05 26.14 0.52
N SER A 596 -32.72 27.23 0.87
CA SER A 596 -33.22 28.21 -0.10
C SER A 596 -32.10 28.92 -0.89
N ALA A 597 -30.95 29.13 -0.28
CA ALA A 597 -29.78 29.79 -0.89
C ALA A 597 -28.76 28.78 -1.48
N HIS A 598 -29.02 27.49 -1.37
CA HIS A 598 -28.21 26.46 -2.01
C HIS A 598 -28.46 26.44 -3.51
N PRO A 599 -27.47 26.04 -4.32
CA PRO A 599 -27.65 25.90 -5.76
C PRO A 599 -28.67 24.81 -6.06
N ILE A 600 -29.49 24.99 -7.10
CA ILE A 600 -30.45 23.98 -7.53
C ILE A 600 -29.70 22.81 -8.18
N ASN A 601 -30.01 21.58 -7.76
CA ASN A 601 -29.47 20.35 -8.32
C ASN A 601 -30.59 19.35 -8.70
N GLY A 602 -30.22 18.24 -9.33
CA GLY A 602 -31.19 17.23 -9.81
C GLY A 602 -32.02 17.71 -11.01
N VAL A 603 -31.40 18.52 -11.87
CA VAL A 603 -32.02 19.18 -13.03
C VAL A 603 -31.31 18.78 -14.32
N SER A 604 -32.07 18.53 -15.38
CA SER A 604 -31.48 18.24 -16.70
C SER A 604 -31.03 19.50 -17.42
N TRP A 605 -30.26 19.35 -18.49
CA TRP A 605 -29.92 20.45 -19.39
C TRP A 605 -31.18 21.20 -19.89
N TYR A 606 -32.24 20.47 -20.24
CA TYR A 606 -33.52 21.07 -20.65
C TYR A 606 -34.22 21.87 -19.54
N ASP A 607 -34.03 21.49 -18.28
CA ASP A 607 -34.62 22.21 -17.13
C ASP A 607 -33.88 23.53 -16.92
N ALA A 608 -32.55 23.47 -17.00
CA ALA A 608 -31.67 24.62 -16.91
C ALA A 608 -31.95 25.63 -18.03
N GLU A 609 -32.09 25.15 -19.27
CA GLU A 609 -32.41 25.98 -20.44
C GLU A 609 -33.79 26.63 -20.33
N THR A 610 -34.81 25.86 -19.89
CA THR A 610 -36.17 26.38 -19.66
C THR A 610 -36.16 27.50 -18.62
N TYR A 611 -35.44 27.31 -17.50
CA TYR A 611 -35.29 28.33 -16.48
C TYR A 611 -34.60 29.58 -17.02
N CYS A 612 -33.45 29.43 -17.69
CA CYS A 612 -32.71 30.59 -18.17
C CYS A 612 -33.54 31.41 -19.17
N ARG A 613 -34.29 30.76 -20.06
CA ARG A 613 -35.24 31.46 -20.95
C ARG A 613 -36.34 32.19 -20.19
N TRP A 614 -36.93 31.57 -19.18
CA TRP A 614 -37.95 32.20 -18.33
C TRP A 614 -37.39 33.43 -17.60
N ALA A 615 -36.13 33.38 -17.19
CA ALA A 615 -35.40 34.47 -16.57
C ALA A 615 -34.85 35.51 -17.58
N GLU A 616 -35.25 35.45 -18.86
CA GLU A 616 -34.81 36.33 -19.95
C GLU A 616 -33.28 36.27 -20.22
N LYS A 617 -32.70 35.09 -20.00
CA LYS A 617 -31.28 34.75 -20.16
C LYS A 617 -31.12 33.51 -21.07
N ARG A 618 -29.92 32.95 -21.12
CA ARG A 618 -29.54 31.69 -21.78
C ARG A 618 -28.52 30.94 -20.93
N LEU A 619 -28.20 29.70 -21.28
CA LEU A 619 -27.00 29.04 -20.76
C LEU A 619 -25.74 29.71 -21.35
N PRO A 620 -24.62 29.79 -20.61
CA PRO A 620 -23.35 30.23 -21.17
C PRO A 620 -22.83 29.20 -22.18
N THR A 621 -22.05 29.63 -23.16
CA THR A 621 -21.23 28.67 -23.92
C THR A 621 -20.09 28.16 -23.04
N GLU A 622 -19.53 27.01 -23.38
CA GLU A 622 -18.35 26.47 -22.70
C GLU A 622 -17.19 27.47 -22.69
N ALA A 623 -17.00 28.19 -23.81
CA ALA A 623 -15.93 29.18 -23.93
C ALA A 623 -16.18 30.43 -23.09
N GLU A 624 -17.44 30.89 -22.99
CA GLU A 624 -17.84 31.97 -22.08
C GLU A 624 -17.63 31.57 -20.62
N TRP A 625 -18.00 30.34 -20.26
CA TRP A 625 -17.80 29.81 -18.92
C TRP A 625 -16.31 29.79 -18.55
N GLU A 626 -15.44 29.24 -19.42
CA GLU A 626 -14.00 29.20 -19.16
C GLU A 626 -13.39 30.60 -19.08
N TRP A 627 -13.84 31.52 -19.92
CA TRP A 627 -13.41 32.93 -19.84
C TRP A 627 -13.81 33.56 -18.51
N ALA A 628 -15.06 33.39 -18.08
CA ALA A 628 -15.56 33.91 -16.82
C ALA A 628 -14.77 33.38 -15.61
N ALA A 629 -14.36 32.10 -15.64
CA ALA A 629 -13.55 31.48 -14.60
C ALA A 629 -12.08 31.94 -14.64
N ARG A 630 -11.47 32.00 -15.84
CA ARG A 630 -10.01 31.97 -15.99
C ARG A 630 -9.40 33.31 -16.40
N GLY A 631 -10.14 34.17 -17.10
CA GLY A 631 -9.59 35.38 -17.69
C GLY A 631 -8.47 35.07 -18.71
N SER A 632 -7.51 35.99 -18.86
CA SER A 632 -6.53 35.97 -19.95
C SER A 632 -5.15 35.39 -19.62
N ASP A 633 -4.90 35.06 -18.35
CA ASP A 633 -3.57 34.69 -17.86
C ASP A 633 -3.30 33.18 -17.80
N GLY A 634 -4.30 32.35 -18.10
CA GLY A 634 -4.13 30.91 -18.19
C GLY A 634 -4.02 30.20 -16.84
N ARG A 635 -4.57 30.80 -15.77
CA ARG A 635 -4.62 30.21 -14.42
C ARG A 635 -5.32 28.83 -14.37
N LEU A 636 -4.92 27.99 -13.43
CA LEU A 636 -5.48 26.64 -13.24
C LEU A 636 -6.90 26.66 -12.67
N TYR A 637 -7.14 27.49 -11.67
CA TYR A 637 -8.41 27.65 -10.96
C TYR A 637 -8.89 29.09 -11.04
N PRO A 638 -10.17 29.39 -10.70
CA PRO A 638 -10.68 30.75 -10.78
C PRO A 638 -9.86 31.78 -9.99
N TRP A 639 -9.37 31.38 -8.81
CA TRP A 639 -8.56 32.22 -7.92
C TRP A 639 -7.07 32.30 -8.28
N GLY A 640 -6.55 31.42 -9.14
CA GLY A 640 -5.12 31.36 -9.45
C GLY A 640 -4.59 29.94 -9.64
N ASN A 641 -3.33 29.72 -9.27
CA ASN A 641 -2.65 28.43 -9.46
C ASN A 641 -2.43 27.64 -8.17
N ASP A 642 -2.74 28.22 -7.01
CA ASP A 642 -2.73 27.50 -5.75
C ASP A 642 -3.77 26.37 -5.80
N GLN A 643 -3.43 25.21 -5.24
CA GLN A 643 -4.29 24.03 -5.16
C GLN A 643 -5.68 24.36 -4.58
N ALA A 644 -6.69 23.65 -5.06
CA ALA A 644 -8.04 23.73 -4.53
C ALA A 644 -8.07 23.18 -3.10
N THR A 645 -8.75 23.91 -2.22
CA THR A 645 -9.00 23.51 -0.84
C THR A 645 -10.42 23.91 -0.47
N CYS A 646 -10.94 23.32 0.60
CA CYS A 646 -12.23 23.72 1.16
C CYS A 646 -12.30 25.15 1.68
N GLN A 647 -11.22 25.96 1.62
CA GLN A 647 -11.30 27.41 1.85
C GLN A 647 -11.65 28.20 0.58
N LYS A 648 -11.43 27.62 -0.61
CA LYS A 648 -11.59 28.29 -1.91
C LYS A 648 -12.70 27.65 -2.76
N ALA A 649 -12.96 26.36 -2.62
CA ALA A 649 -14.02 25.65 -3.32
C ALA A 649 -14.85 24.81 -2.35
N ILE A 650 -16.03 24.37 -2.78
CA ILE A 650 -16.81 23.34 -2.11
C ILE A 650 -16.53 22.03 -2.85
N MET A 651 -15.78 21.14 -2.24
CA MET A 651 -15.29 19.91 -2.87
C MET A 651 -15.37 18.75 -1.89
N ASP A 652 -15.04 17.54 -2.31
CA ASP A 652 -14.85 16.45 -1.36
C ASP A 652 -13.49 16.64 -0.67
N ASP A 653 -13.54 16.91 0.64
CA ASP A 653 -12.39 16.97 1.53
C ASP A 653 -12.74 16.19 2.81
N GLY A 654 -12.73 14.86 2.68
CA GLY A 654 -13.12 13.90 3.70
C GLY A 654 -14.61 13.83 3.93
N GLY A 655 -15.33 13.78 2.83
CA GLY A 655 -16.78 13.74 2.70
C GLY A 655 -17.23 14.83 1.73
N ASP A 656 -18.29 14.54 0.98
CA ASP A 656 -18.88 15.46 0.00
C ASP A 656 -19.15 16.82 0.65
N GLY A 657 -18.85 17.90 -0.06
CA GLY A 657 -19.12 19.26 0.38
C GLY A 657 -18.36 19.63 1.65
N CYS A 658 -17.06 19.36 1.67
CA CYS A 658 -16.16 19.65 2.79
C CYS A 658 -16.53 18.90 4.08
N GLY A 659 -16.99 17.66 3.96
CA GLY A 659 -17.38 16.79 5.09
C GLY A 659 -18.80 17.01 5.61
N HIS A 660 -19.62 17.84 4.93
CA HIS A 660 -21.00 18.13 5.32
C HIS A 660 -22.03 17.26 4.61
N GLU A 661 -21.62 16.45 3.64
CA GLU A 661 -22.48 15.57 2.85
C GLU A 661 -23.59 16.35 2.12
N MET A 662 -23.28 17.55 1.61
CA MET A 662 -24.20 18.40 0.83
C MET A 662 -23.52 19.64 0.24
N ALA A 663 -24.18 20.25 -0.75
CA ALA A 663 -23.80 21.54 -1.31
C ALA A 663 -23.82 22.62 -0.22
N TRP A 664 -23.12 23.73 -0.47
CA TRP A 664 -23.18 24.88 0.42
C TRP A 664 -24.01 26.00 -0.22
N PRO A 665 -24.50 26.97 0.57
CA PRO A 665 -25.10 28.15 -0.02
C PRO A 665 -24.13 28.83 -0.98
N VAL A 666 -24.68 29.36 -2.06
CA VAL A 666 -23.88 30.06 -3.07
C VAL A 666 -23.12 31.24 -2.45
N GLY A 667 -21.90 31.47 -2.90
CA GLY A 667 -21.02 32.54 -2.42
C GLY A 667 -20.37 32.29 -1.06
N SER A 668 -20.51 31.09 -0.49
CA SER A 668 -19.92 30.73 0.80
C SER A 668 -18.39 30.61 0.80
N ARG A 669 -17.77 30.65 -0.39
CA ARG A 669 -16.31 30.64 -0.60
C ARG A 669 -15.83 31.87 -1.37
N SER A 670 -15.94 33.04 -0.77
CA SER A 670 -15.52 34.30 -1.42
C SER A 670 -14.05 34.34 -1.85
N ALA A 671 -13.17 33.54 -1.22
CA ALA A 671 -11.76 33.41 -1.62
C ALA A 671 -11.57 32.64 -2.93
N GLY A 672 -12.60 31.94 -3.40
CA GLY A 672 -12.64 31.18 -4.65
C GLY A 672 -13.07 31.96 -5.89
N GLY A 673 -13.34 33.26 -5.75
CA GLY A 673 -13.87 34.06 -6.85
C GLY A 673 -12.94 34.15 -8.05
N SER A 674 -13.55 34.22 -9.25
CA SER A 674 -12.87 34.44 -10.51
C SER A 674 -12.28 35.86 -10.60
N PRO A 675 -11.36 36.16 -11.55
CA PRO A 675 -10.81 37.50 -11.71
C PRO A 675 -11.85 38.55 -12.11
N PHE A 676 -13.03 38.13 -12.57
CA PHE A 676 -14.16 39.01 -12.89
C PHE A 676 -15.18 39.11 -11.75
N GLY A 677 -15.01 38.33 -10.67
CA GLY A 677 -15.89 38.35 -9.50
C GLY A 677 -17.06 37.38 -9.57
N VAL A 678 -17.04 36.41 -10.50
CA VAL A 678 -17.97 35.28 -10.52
C VAL A 678 -17.54 34.28 -9.45
N GLN A 679 -18.47 33.79 -8.66
CA GLN A 679 -18.21 32.91 -7.51
C GLN A 679 -18.59 31.47 -7.85
N ASP A 680 -18.02 30.53 -7.10
CA ASP A 680 -18.32 29.09 -7.18
C ASP A 680 -18.14 28.50 -8.58
N MET A 681 -17.23 29.07 -9.38
CA MET A 681 -16.86 28.52 -10.69
C MET A 681 -16.03 27.23 -10.59
N ALA A 682 -15.65 26.82 -9.38
CA ALA A 682 -14.97 25.55 -9.12
C ALA A 682 -15.57 24.91 -7.88
N GLY A 683 -16.01 23.65 -8.01
CA GLY A 683 -16.71 22.91 -6.97
C GLY A 683 -18.19 23.31 -6.84
N ASN A 684 -18.78 22.96 -5.70
CA ASN A 684 -20.20 23.05 -5.37
C ASN A 684 -21.05 22.16 -6.28
N LEU A 685 -21.32 22.59 -7.52
CA LEU A 685 -21.99 21.77 -8.52
C LEU A 685 -21.33 21.93 -9.90
N TRP A 686 -21.33 20.83 -10.65
CA TRP A 686 -21.12 20.87 -12.09
C TRP A 686 -22.18 21.75 -12.75
N GLU A 687 -21.78 22.54 -13.76
CA GLU A 687 -22.68 23.47 -14.42
C GLU A 687 -22.92 23.13 -15.89
N TRP A 688 -24.21 22.98 -16.26
CA TRP A 688 -24.61 22.86 -17.66
C TRP A 688 -24.20 24.09 -18.48
N THR A 689 -23.61 23.83 -19.65
CA THR A 689 -23.35 24.85 -20.67
C THR A 689 -24.17 24.59 -21.93
N ALA A 690 -24.24 25.57 -22.83
CA ALA A 690 -25.00 25.47 -24.08
C ALA A 690 -24.41 24.44 -25.07
N ASP A 691 -23.13 24.13 -24.99
CA ASP A 691 -22.40 23.36 -26.00
C ASP A 691 -22.73 21.87 -25.96
N TYR A 692 -22.77 21.25 -27.16
CA TYR A 692 -22.61 19.80 -27.25
C TYR A 692 -21.16 19.40 -26.95
N TYR A 693 -20.98 18.34 -26.20
CA TYR A 693 -19.66 17.80 -25.90
C TYR A 693 -19.13 17.02 -27.11
N ALA A 694 -17.88 17.31 -27.44
CA ALA A 694 -17.09 16.52 -28.38
C ALA A 694 -15.63 16.55 -27.93
N ARG A 695 -15.01 15.37 -27.86
CA ARG A 695 -13.61 15.19 -27.43
C ARG A 695 -12.64 16.01 -28.29
N ASP A 696 -12.91 16.16 -29.58
CA ASP A 696 -12.02 16.81 -30.54
C ASP A 696 -12.34 18.29 -30.81
N PHE A 697 -13.35 18.86 -30.12
CA PHE A 697 -13.86 20.20 -30.43
C PHE A 697 -12.77 21.27 -30.39
N TYR A 698 -11.84 21.19 -29.44
CA TYR A 698 -10.76 22.17 -29.30
C TYR A 698 -9.82 22.18 -30.51
N SER A 699 -9.71 21.08 -31.27
CA SER A 699 -8.89 21.02 -32.48
C SER A 699 -9.55 21.69 -33.71
N ARG A 700 -10.88 21.84 -33.70
CA ARG A 700 -11.66 22.25 -34.88
C ARG A 700 -12.54 23.48 -34.69
N GLY A 701 -12.82 23.90 -33.45
CA GLY A 701 -13.67 25.05 -33.15
C GLY A 701 -13.15 26.37 -33.73
N GLY A 702 -14.03 27.36 -33.88
CA GLY A 702 -13.69 28.69 -34.38
C GLY A 702 -12.78 29.51 -33.46
N GLN A 703 -12.18 30.59 -33.95
CA GLN A 703 -11.31 31.47 -33.16
C GLN A 703 -12.05 32.62 -32.46
N SER A 704 -13.34 32.80 -32.74
CA SER A 704 -14.18 33.86 -32.14
C SER A 704 -15.50 33.26 -31.70
N ASN A 705 -15.87 33.48 -30.43
CA ASN A 705 -17.06 32.94 -29.77
C ASN A 705 -17.34 31.47 -30.16
N PRO A 706 -16.38 30.54 -29.96
CA PRO A 706 -16.59 29.16 -30.33
C PRO A 706 -17.78 28.59 -29.55
N TYR A 707 -18.65 27.92 -30.29
CA TYR A 707 -19.85 27.26 -29.78
C TYR A 707 -20.07 25.99 -30.60
N ASN A 708 -20.26 24.85 -29.92
CA ASN A 708 -20.56 23.59 -30.57
C ASN A 708 -22.07 23.30 -30.56
N ASP A 709 -22.73 23.50 -31.70
CA ASP A 709 -24.13 23.13 -31.92
C ASP A 709 -24.31 21.76 -32.60
N GLU A 710 -23.21 21.06 -32.87
CA GLU A 710 -23.24 19.74 -33.47
C GLU A 710 -23.52 18.67 -32.41
N VAL A 711 -24.67 18.00 -32.54
CA VAL A 711 -25.17 16.98 -31.58
C VAL A 711 -24.11 15.94 -31.22
N GLY A 712 -23.24 15.55 -32.16
CA GLY A 712 -22.09 14.69 -31.88
C GLY A 712 -22.46 13.40 -31.15
N GLU A 713 -21.92 13.23 -29.94
CA GLU A 713 -22.13 12.09 -29.05
C GLU A 713 -23.47 12.16 -28.27
N ASP A 714 -24.31 13.15 -28.56
CA ASP A 714 -25.55 13.51 -27.85
C ASP A 714 -25.33 13.83 -26.36
N LEU A 715 -24.14 14.34 -26.05
CA LEU A 715 -23.74 14.78 -24.71
C LEU A 715 -23.68 16.32 -24.69
N ARG A 716 -24.03 16.93 -23.55
CA ARG A 716 -23.86 18.36 -23.26
C ARG A 716 -22.71 18.56 -22.30
N VAL A 717 -21.98 19.66 -22.49
CA VAL A 717 -20.80 19.98 -21.69
C VAL A 717 -21.21 20.42 -20.28
N LEU A 718 -20.52 19.87 -19.29
CA LEU A 718 -20.49 20.28 -17.88
C LEU A 718 -19.12 20.88 -17.53
N ARG A 719 -19.12 21.87 -16.62
CA ARG A 719 -17.92 22.59 -16.17
C ARG A 719 -17.89 22.79 -14.66
N GLY A 720 -16.69 22.92 -14.09
CA GLY A 720 -16.47 23.41 -12.71
C GLY A 720 -16.15 22.35 -11.65
N GLY A 721 -16.51 21.09 -11.85
CA GLY A 721 -16.48 20.12 -10.75
C GLY A 721 -17.60 20.39 -9.74
N SER A 722 -17.69 19.55 -8.73
CA SER A 722 -18.75 19.55 -7.74
C SER A 722 -18.25 19.31 -6.32
N MET A 723 -19.18 19.35 -5.38
CA MET A 723 -18.96 18.99 -3.98
C MET A 723 -18.53 17.53 -3.77
N ALA A 724 -18.69 16.64 -4.74
CA ALA A 724 -18.33 15.22 -4.63
C ALA A 724 -16.96 14.89 -5.27
N ASP A 725 -16.27 15.89 -5.81
CA ASP A 725 -15.01 15.68 -6.51
C ASP A 725 -13.83 15.80 -5.53
N GLN A 726 -13.23 14.65 -5.21
CA GLN A 726 -12.06 14.52 -4.32
C GLN A 726 -10.75 15.02 -4.97
N ASN A 727 -10.68 15.00 -6.30
CA ASN A 727 -9.47 15.32 -7.04
C ASN A 727 -9.48 16.79 -7.48
N ALA A 728 -8.55 17.59 -6.95
CA ALA A 728 -8.39 18.99 -7.32
C ALA A 728 -8.23 19.21 -8.84
N ARG A 729 -7.72 18.22 -9.60
CA ARG A 729 -7.63 18.25 -11.06
C ARG A 729 -9.00 18.47 -11.74
N ILE A 730 -10.06 17.90 -11.17
CA ILE A 730 -11.43 18.00 -11.69
C ILE A 730 -11.97 19.43 -11.51
N LEU A 731 -11.54 20.13 -10.46
CA LEU A 731 -11.91 21.52 -10.18
C LEU A 731 -11.17 22.56 -11.04
N ARG A 732 -10.25 22.13 -11.93
CA ARG A 732 -9.53 23.05 -12.82
C ARG A 732 -10.51 23.73 -13.77
N SER A 733 -10.28 25.01 -14.03
CA SER A 733 -11.11 25.82 -14.94
C SER A 733 -11.14 25.30 -16.38
N THR A 734 -10.28 24.33 -16.74
CA THR A 734 -10.21 23.72 -18.07
C THR A 734 -10.84 22.33 -18.15
N ASN A 735 -11.17 21.67 -17.02
CA ASN A 735 -11.70 20.31 -17.00
C ASN A 735 -13.13 20.22 -17.56
N ARG A 736 -13.39 19.20 -18.40
CA ARG A 736 -14.62 19.04 -19.18
C ARG A 736 -15.24 17.70 -18.87
N LEU A 737 -16.56 17.68 -18.71
CA LEU A 737 -17.34 16.45 -18.66
C LEU A 737 -18.53 16.55 -19.62
N GLY A 738 -19.03 15.43 -20.11
CA GLY A 738 -20.16 15.39 -21.05
C GLY A 738 -21.23 14.40 -20.59
N TYR A 739 -22.45 14.88 -20.35
CA TYR A 739 -23.60 14.06 -19.92
C TYR A 739 -24.76 14.14 -20.91
N LEU A 740 -25.63 13.12 -20.88
CA LEU A 740 -26.85 13.12 -21.67
C LEU A 740 -27.75 14.29 -21.23
N PRO A 741 -28.35 15.05 -22.16
CA PRO A 741 -29.09 16.27 -21.85
C PRO A 741 -30.38 16.03 -21.05
N ASP A 742 -30.89 14.80 -21.01
CA ASP A 742 -32.08 14.39 -20.27
C ASP A 742 -31.77 13.77 -18.91
N GLN A 743 -30.49 13.62 -18.54
CA GLN A 743 -30.08 13.12 -17.23
C GLN A 743 -30.51 14.09 -16.13
N ARG A 744 -31.31 13.58 -15.17
CA ARG A 744 -31.84 14.35 -14.02
C ARG A 744 -31.45 13.79 -12.66
N TYR A 745 -30.81 12.63 -12.67
CA TYR A 745 -30.60 11.79 -11.49
C TYR A 745 -29.19 11.94 -10.92
N ASP A 746 -28.61 13.13 -11.11
CA ASP A 746 -27.30 13.47 -10.59
C ASP A 746 -27.42 14.67 -9.66
N TYR A 747 -27.09 14.46 -8.39
CA TYR A 747 -27.16 15.47 -7.36
C TYR A 747 -25.97 16.46 -7.42
N THR A 748 -24.94 16.13 -8.19
CA THR A 748 -23.75 16.97 -8.37
C THR A 748 -23.91 18.04 -9.45
N VAL A 749 -25.02 18.01 -10.21
CA VAL A 749 -25.22 18.87 -11.39
C VAL A 749 -26.27 19.95 -11.13
N GLY A 750 -25.90 21.18 -11.42
CA GLY A 750 -26.72 22.39 -11.44
C GLY A 750 -26.42 23.24 -12.68
N PHE A 751 -26.60 24.56 -12.58
CA PHE A 751 -26.33 25.48 -13.68
C PHE A 751 -26.33 26.95 -13.23
N ARG A 752 -25.79 27.82 -14.09
CA ARG A 752 -25.96 29.28 -14.04
C ARG A 752 -26.37 29.83 -15.41
N CYS A 753 -26.93 31.04 -15.44
CA CYS A 753 -27.32 31.68 -16.69
C CYS A 753 -26.34 32.79 -17.12
N ALA A 754 -26.38 33.10 -18.40
CA ALA A 754 -25.70 34.22 -19.05
C ALA A 754 -26.65 34.95 -20.00
N ALA A 755 -26.28 36.17 -20.40
CA ALA A 755 -27.01 36.97 -21.39
C ALA A 755 -26.01 37.79 -22.21
N ASP A 756 -26.37 38.10 -23.44
CA ASP A 756 -25.55 38.95 -24.29
C ASP A 756 -25.44 40.37 -23.69
N ASP A 757 -24.28 41.02 -23.81
CA ASP A 757 -24.07 42.41 -23.36
C ASP A 757 -24.70 43.37 -24.37
N VAL A 758 -26.04 43.39 -24.42
CA VAL A 758 -26.78 44.34 -25.24
C VAL A 758 -26.75 45.67 -24.50
N ALA A 759 -25.89 46.60 -24.96
CA ALA A 759 -25.95 47.98 -24.50
C ALA A 759 -27.39 48.51 -24.68
N PRO A 760 -27.98 49.13 -23.64
CA PRO A 760 -29.38 49.57 -23.68
C PRO A 760 -29.68 50.56 -24.80
#